data_AF-E2AIT8-F1
#
_entry.id   AF-E2AIT8-F1
#
_cell.length_a   1.000
_cell.length_b   1.000
_cell.length_c   1.000
_cell.angle_alpha   90.00
_cell.angle_beta   90.00
_cell.angle_gamma   90.00
#
_symmetry.space_group_name_H-M   'P 1'
#
loop_
_entity.id
_entity.type
_entity.pdbx_description
1 polymer ?
#
loop_
_entity_poly.entity_id
_entity_poly.type
_entity_poly.pdbx_seq_one_letter_code
_entity_poly.pdbx_strand_id
1 'polypeptide(L)'
;MNEILEVQNKDSVISEQERDLAQNALSEFHKGSYVLCSSYLNKLENLRPMDLKVMHNKVVVEYYKSDLKKTELMRKSLIAICGQMSADSSETIDDVEKCVMRYNQAVLLYHTKQYNAALQIMTKLFAFIEPMEETLANKVCLLLIELYIIMEQPDAALSILNYVESQYISIDGSKVTSVDKDGIIKSKIKEQKEQKRDTNDAVTDVFKIKLLKCKARIYLLTHQLKLCKKEWKTIVSLGTLANTSTIFLKANLEYLRGNYKKAMRLLNSATIENLDFKLCGESSAVLYYNNIACLYLAMGKPNLACFYLKKALHENKLAVESVQVKDTDPLFSQPLYTLGGNKHYELMYSLGVSLLHTGQASKAFDCFTEAAQRLHNNSKLWLRMAECCIYNHKYSNQVDFNIPKRRKDLVQKVVGSGVHKKIILAASLSKDVNYHSEGLSYAIPQPTLEFGSLCLKNALFLLPNNNEPNVSQTAIVNAQTATSTLPLTTSHNLGMQHATLISQATIIESFNLKISVLTASAYVSLCLGDYILSLEHAKTLLSFNKLPGAYKLLGNLYAAESLIFMDKISEALEYLKLENLQDLHTFISMPEIQEKDKEKVEEVMAKPTKAWYPTTVSTGIAVLRYNLAGAYAIRGELDKSGEILKQVWMSKESDCDIPIQVIMLALYIELQLGHADTSKSIIKQHCPQYR
;
A
#
# COMPACT_ATOMS: atom_id res chain seq x y z
N MET A 1 -52.28 -23.39 -33.59
CA MET A 1 -50.99 -22.66 -33.58
C MET A 1 -51.23 -21.17 -33.81
N ASN A 2 -52.09 -20.53 -32.98
CA ASN A 2 -52.28 -19.07 -32.93
C ASN A 2 -52.93 -18.56 -31.63
N GLU A 3 -53.40 -19.42 -30.72
CA GLU A 3 -54.00 -18.99 -29.43
C GLU A 3 -53.05 -19.06 -28.22
N ILE A 4 -51.79 -19.46 -28.40
CA ILE A 4 -50.79 -19.52 -27.29
C ILE A 4 -49.90 -18.26 -27.25
N LEU A 5 -49.95 -17.42 -28.29
CA LEU A 5 -49.14 -16.19 -28.39
C LEU A 5 -49.83 -14.93 -27.84
N GLU A 6 -51.12 -14.98 -27.50
CA GLU A 6 -51.87 -13.82 -26.98
C GLU A 6 -51.82 -13.65 -25.45
N VAL A 7 -51.23 -14.59 -24.71
CA VAL A 7 -51.14 -14.51 -23.24
C VAL A 7 -49.87 -13.78 -22.76
N GLN A 8 -48.84 -13.63 -23.60
CA GLN A 8 -47.57 -12.99 -23.19
C GLN A 8 -47.53 -11.45 -23.35
N ASN A 9 -48.58 -10.81 -23.86
CA ASN A 9 -48.57 -9.37 -24.16
C ASN A 9 -49.57 -8.52 -23.37
N LYS A 10 -50.22 -9.08 -22.32
CA LYS A 10 -51.14 -8.32 -21.45
C LYS A 10 -50.48 -7.63 -20.25
N ASP A 11 -49.20 -7.88 -19.97
CA ASP A 11 -48.49 -7.29 -18.83
C ASP A 11 -47.87 -5.89 -19.11
N SER A 12 -48.03 -5.31 -20.31
CA SER A 12 -47.32 -4.06 -20.65
C SER A 12 -48.10 -2.76 -20.35
N VAL A 13 -49.40 -2.83 -20.07
CA VAL A 13 -50.21 -1.63 -19.86
C VAL A 13 -50.29 -1.31 -18.36
N ILE A 14 -49.48 -0.35 -17.92
CA ILE A 14 -49.54 0.20 -16.55
C ILE A 14 -50.83 1.02 -16.42
N SER A 15 -51.69 0.63 -15.49
CA SER A 15 -52.92 1.36 -15.17
C SER A 15 -52.64 2.67 -14.46
N GLU A 16 -53.56 3.62 -14.57
CA GLU A 16 -53.46 4.91 -13.86
C GLU A 16 -53.37 4.72 -12.34
N GLN A 17 -54.10 3.73 -11.80
CA GLN A 17 -54.04 3.36 -10.39
C GLN A 17 -52.66 2.83 -9.96
N GLU A 18 -52.02 1.97 -10.76
CA GLU A 18 -50.66 1.46 -10.47
C GLU A 18 -49.63 2.59 -10.51
N ARG A 19 -49.75 3.49 -11.49
CA ARG A 19 -48.87 4.66 -11.63
C ARG A 19 -49.01 5.60 -10.44
N ASP A 20 -50.24 5.86 -9.98
CA ASP A 20 -50.50 6.70 -8.82
C ASP A 20 -49.97 6.07 -7.54
N LEU A 21 -50.15 4.75 -7.36
CA LEU A 21 -49.57 4.01 -6.23
C LEU A 21 -48.03 4.07 -6.22
N ALA A 22 -47.39 3.89 -7.38
CA ALA A 22 -45.94 3.98 -7.52
C ALA A 22 -45.42 5.40 -7.24
N GLN A 23 -46.09 6.44 -7.76
CA GLN A 23 -45.71 7.84 -7.53
C GLN A 23 -45.88 8.25 -6.05
N ASN A 24 -46.95 7.79 -5.40
CA ASN A 24 -47.16 8.00 -3.97
C ASN A 24 -46.11 7.27 -3.14
N ALA A 25 -45.78 6.02 -3.47
CA ALA A 25 -44.71 5.28 -2.81
C ALA A 25 -43.36 6.00 -2.92
N LEU A 26 -43.01 6.50 -4.11
CA LEU A 26 -41.78 7.26 -4.35
C LEU A 26 -41.76 8.58 -3.56
N SER A 27 -42.88 9.32 -3.51
CA SER A 27 -42.99 10.56 -2.74
C SER A 27 -42.78 10.31 -1.24
N GLU A 28 -43.44 9.30 -0.68
CA GLU A 28 -43.31 8.95 0.74
C GLU A 28 -41.91 8.43 1.08
N PHE A 29 -41.26 7.72 0.14
CA PHE A 29 -39.86 7.32 0.30
C PHE A 29 -38.93 8.53 0.42
N HIS A 30 -39.07 9.53 -0.45
CA HIS A 30 -38.28 10.76 -0.39
C HIS A 30 -38.53 11.60 0.87
N LYS A 31 -39.72 11.50 1.47
CA LYS A 31 -40.05 12.13 2.76
C LYS A 31 -39.49 11.37 3.97
N GLY A 32 -38.90 10.19 3.79
CA GLY A 32 -38.46 9.30 4.89
C GLY A 32 -39.62 8.57 5.58
N SER A 33 -40.84 8.60 5.04
CA SER A 33 -42.03 7.96 5.60
C SER A 33 -42.12 6.50 5.14
N TYR A 34 -41.18 5.67 5.59
CA TYR A 34 -41.02 4.29 5.10
C TYR A 34 -42.22 3.36 5.42
N VAL A 35 -42.95 3.62 6.51
CA VAL A 35 -44.15 2.85 6.87
C VAL A 35 -45.26 3.05 5.85
N LEU A 36 -45.52 4.31 5.47
CA LEU A 36 -46.54 4.64 4.45
C LEU A 36 -46.10 4.16 3.07
N CYS A 37 -44.82 4.32 2.72
CA CYS A 37 -44.25 3.78 1.48
C CYS A 37 -44.45 2.26 1.38
N SER A 38 -44.14 1.50 2.44
CA SER A 38 -44.36 0.05 2.50
C SER A 38 -45.84 -0.31 2.31
N SER A 39 -46.77 0.49 2.86
CA SER A 39 -48.21 0.27 2.66
C SER A 39 -48.67 0.42 1.20
N TYR A 40 -48.13 1.41 0.47
CA TYR A 40 -48.42 1.61 -0.94
C TYR A 40 -47.80 0.51 -1.80
N LEU A 41 -46.58 0.07 -1.48
CA LEU A 41 -45.93 -1.05 -2.17
C LEU A 41 -46.67 -2.39 -1.97
N ASN A 42 -47.22 -2.67 -0.78
CA ASN A 42 -48.04 -3.87 -0.58
C ASN A 42 -49.33 -3.84 -1.42
N LYS A 43 -49.95 -2.66 -1.60
CA LYS A 43 -51.10 -2.51 -2.51
C LYS A 43 -50.69 -2.75 -3.96
N LEU A 44 -49.49 -2.32 -4.35
CA LEU A 44 -48.97 -2.50 -5.70
C LEU A 44 -48.56 -3.96 -5.97
N GLU A 45 -48.01 -4.66 -4.98
CA GLU A 45 -47.68 -6.10 -5.05
C GLU A 45 -48.94 -6.96 -5.22
N ASN A 46 -50.06 -6.59 -4.58
CA ASN A 46 -51.34 -7.28 -4.79
C ASN A 46 -51.85 -7.14 -6.23
N LEU A 47 -51.51 -6.05 -6.92
CA LEU A 47 -51.85 -5.83 -8.33
C LEU A 47 -50.84 -6.51 -9.27
N ARG A 48 -49.56 -6.55 -8.88
CA ARG A 48 -48.45 -7.15 -9.66
C ARG A 48 -47.55 -8.04 -8.79
N PRO A 49 -47.95 -9.28 -8.48
CA PRO A 49 -47.23 -10.14 -7.53
C PRO A 49 -45.90 -10.68 -8.07
N MET A 50 -45.69 -10.69 -9.39
CA MET A 50 -44.47 -11.20 -10.04
C MET A 50 -43.52 -10.09 -10.52
N ASP A 51 -43.83 -8.82 -10.23
CA ASP A 51 -43.02 -7.69 -10.68
C ASP A 51 -41.74 -7.57 -9.81
N LEU A 52 -40.58 -7.77 -10.45
CA LEU A 52 -39.28 -7.73 -9.79
C LEU A 52 -38.95 -6.35 -9.20
N LYS A 53 -39.40 -5.25 -9.82
CA LYS A 53 -39.17 -3.88 -9.34
C LYS A 53 -39.97 -3.60 -8.09
N VAL A 54 -41.22 -4.08 -8.01
CA VAL A 54 -42.05 -3.96 -6.82
C VAL A 54 -41.44 -4.75 -5.66
N MET A 55 -41.04 -6.00 -5.89
CA MET A 55 -40.37 -6.84 -4.89
C MET A 55 -39.06 -6.19 -4.40
N HIS A 56 -38.22 -5.72 -5.32
CA HIS A 56 -36.98 -5.02 -4.99
C HIS A 56 -37.22 -3.76 -4.16
N ASN A 57 -38.17 -2.90 -4.57
CA ASN A 57 -38.45 -1.65 -3.85
C ASN A 57 -38.96 -1.92 -2.43
N LYS A 58 -39.76 -2.97 -2.23
CA LYS A 58 -40.22 -3.40 -0.89
C LYS A 58 -39.05 -3.81 0.00
N VAL A 59 -38.11 -4.58 -0.56
CA VAL A 59 -36.87 -4.99 0.12
C VAL A 59 -36.02 -3.76 0.50
N VAL A 60 -35.87 -2.78 -0.41
CA VAL A 60 -35.17 -1.51 -0.13
C VAL A 60 -35.87 -0.73 0.99
N VAL A 61 -37.20 -0.57 0.93
CA VAL A 61 -37.97 0.19 1.93
C VAL A 61 -37.88 -0.45 3.31
N GLU A 62 -38.01 -1.77 3.41
CA GLU A 62 -37.85 -2.46 4.71
C GLU A 62 -36.43 -2.33 5.26
N TYR A 63 -35.42 -2.23 4.39
CA TYR A 63 -34.05 -1.98 4.81
C TYR A 63 -33.87 -0.56 5.36
N TYR A 64 -34.38 0.47 4.67
CA TYR A 64 -34.37 1.85 5.15
C TYR A 64 -35.18 2.03 6.44
N LYS A 65 -36.33 1.37 6.56
CA LYS A 65 -37.16 1.32 7.78
C LYS A 65 -36.42 0.72 8.98
N SER A 66 -35.39 -0.10 8.74
CA SER A 66 -34.52 -0.66 9.78
C SER A 66 -33.30 0.22 10.12
N ASP A 67 -33.25 1.48 9.64
CA ASP A 67 -32.07 2.35 9.67
C ASP A 67 -30.82 1.68 9.03
N LEU A 68 -31.03 0.90 7.98
CA LEU A 68 -29.98 0.15 7.28
C LEU A 68 -29.22 -0.86 8.17
N LYS A 69 -29.86 -1.40 9.21
CA LYS A 69 -29.25 -2.36 10.15
C LYS A 69 -29.36 -3.82 9.69
N LYS A 70 -30.40 -4.17 8.92
CA LYS A 70 -30.68 -5.55 8.47
C LYS A 70 -29.95 -5.95 7.19
N THR A 71 -28.63 -5.73 7.12
CA THR A 71 -27.83 -5.90 5.89
C THR A 71 -27.84 -7.32 5.34
N GLU A 72 -27.79 -8.33 6.21
CA GLU A 72 -27.77 -9.73 5.77
C GLU A 72 -29.13 -10.18 5.18
N LEU A 73 -30.23 -9.67 5.74
CA LEU A 73 -31.57 -9.91 5.20
C LEU A 73 -31.73 -9.28 3.81
N MET A 74 -31.25 -8.04 3.65
CA MET A 74 -31.19 -7.36 2.36
C MET A 74 -30.37 -8.17 1.34
N ARG A 75 -29.19 -8.65 1.74
CA ARG A 75 -28.30 -9.46 0.88
C ARG A 75 -28.98 -10.74 0.41
N LYS A 76 -29.60 -11.51 1.32
CA LYS A 76 -30.32 -12.75 0.99
C LYS A 76 -31.50 -12.47 0.05
N SER A 77 -32.25 -11.39 0.30
CA SER A 77 -33.39 -11.00 -0.53
C SER A 77 -32.97 -10.58 -1.94
N LEU A 78 -31.88 -9.82 -2.09
CA LEU A 78 -31.33 -9.47 -3.41
C LEU A 78 -30.83 -10.69 -4.19
N ILE A 79 -30.18 -11.65 -3.52
CA ILE A 79 -29.75 -12.91 -4.17
C ILE A 79 -30.96 -13.72 -4.62
N ALA A 80 -32.05 -13.75 -3.84
CA ALA A 80 -33.28 -14.44 -4.22
C ALA A 80 -33.95 -13.78 -5.45
N ILE A 81 -33.93 -12.45 -5.56
CA ILE A 81 -34.52 -11.72 -6.70
C ILE A 81 -33.66 -11.85 -7.96
N CYS A 82 -32.33 -11.76 -7.84
CA CYS A 82 -31.44 -11.67 -8.99
C CYS A 82 -30.71 -12.96 -9.38
N GLY A 83 -30.83 -14.03 -8.59
CA GLY A 83 -30.03 -15.25 -8.71
C GLY A 83 -28.60 -15.10 -8.18
N GLN A 84 -27.93 -16.22 -7.90
CA GLN A 84 -26.50 -16.21 -7.56
C GLN A 84 -25.66 -15.95 -8.81
N MET A 85 -24.74 -15.01 -8.73
CA MET A 85 -23.71 -14.82 -9.75
C MET A 85 -22.57 -15.79 -9.46
N SER A 86 -22.42 -16.84 -10.28
CA SER A 86 -21.23 -17.69 -10.23
C SER A 86 -20.09 -17.03 -11.01
N ALA A 87 -18.85 -17.36 -10.62
CA ALA A 87 -17.64 -16.86 -11.29
C ALA A 87 -17.52 -17.36 -12.75
N ASP A 88 -18.17 -18.48 -13.08
CA ASP A 88 -18.03 -19.20 -14.35
C ASP A 88 -19.25 -19.07 -15.28
N SER A 89 -20.32 -18.38 -14.88
CA SER A 89 -21.46 -18.17 -15.78
C SER A 89 -21.17 -17.04 -16.77
N SER A 90 -21.07 -17.42 -18.06
CA SER A 90 -21.20 -16.58 -19.25
C SER A 90 -22.61 -15.97 -19.39
N GLU A 91 -23.34 -15.77 -18.28
CA GLU A 91 -24.62 -15.10 -18.29
C GLU A 91 -24.38 -13.62 -18.60
N THR A 92 -24.66 -13.27 -19.84
CA THR A 92 -24.81 -11.89 -20.28
C THR A 92 -25.92 -11.24 -19.45
N ILE A 93 -25.71 -9.97 -19.08
CA ILE A 93 -26.76 -9.19 -18.45
C ILE A 93 -27.80 -8.93 -19.55
N ASP A 94 -28.77 -9.82 -19.68
CA ASP A 94 -29.79 -9.72 -20.74
C ASP A 94 -30.96 -8.80 -20.34
N ASP A 95 -30.98 -8.31 -19.09
CA ASP A 95 -32.13 -7.61 -18.53
C ASP A 95 -31.73 -6.31 -17.83
N VAL A 96 -32.06 -5.18 -18.47
CA VAL A 96 -31.89 -3.81 -17.95
C VAL A 96 -32.56 -3.65 -16.59
N GLU A 97 -33.65 -4.38 -16.33
CA GLU A 97 -34.42 -4.26 -15.09
C GLU A 97 -33.65 -4.75 -13.86
N LYS A 98 -32.68 -5.65 -14.04
CA LYS A 98 -31.86 -6.21 -12.95
C LYS A 98 -30.63 -5.36 -12.62
N CYS A 99 -30.27 -4.38 -13.46
CA CYS A 99 -29.07 -3.57 -13.28
C CYS A 99 -29.05 -2.80 -11.95
N VAL A 100 -30.18 -2.19 -11.57
CA VAL A 100 -30.31 -1.47 -10.29
C VAL A 100 -30.12 -2.41 -9.09
N MET A 101 -30.68 -3.62 -9.18
CA MET A 101 -30.63 -4.60 -8.09
C MET A 101 -29.21 -5.14 -7.91
N ARG A 102 -28.51 -5.43 -9.02
CA ARG A 102 -27.10 -5.83 -9.03
C ARG A 102 -26.19 -4.70 -8.55
N TYR A 103 -26.47 -3.45 -8.91
CA TYR A 103 -25.77 -2.29 -8.36
C TYR A 103 -25.91 -2.22 -6.83
N ASN A 104 -27.13 -2.38 -6.30
CA ASN A 104 -27.36 -2.42 -4.86
C ASN A 104 -26.62 -3.57 -4.18
N GLN A 105 -26.54 -4.74 -4.81
CA GLN A 105 -25.72 -5.86 -4.32
C GLN A 105 -24.23 -5.49 -4.24
N ALA A 106 -23.68 -4.82 -5.26
CA ALA A 106 -22.31 -4.35 -5.25
C ALA A 106 -22.06 -3.29 -4.16
N VAL A 107 -23.01 -2.40 -3.89
CA VAL A 107 -22.92 -1.42 -2.79
C VAL A 107 -22.85 -2.11 -1.41
N LEU A 108 -23.64 -3.16 -1.18
CA LEU A 108 -23.54 -3.94 0.07
C LEU A 108 -22.18 -4.64 0.20
N LEU A 109 -21.68 -5.23 -0.89
CA LEU A 109 -20.37 -5.87 -0.91
C LEU A 109 -19.23 -4.87 -0.65
N TYR A 110 -19.33 -3.66 -1.22
CA TYR A 110 -18.41 -2.56 -0.96
C TYR A 110 -18.32 -2.21 0.53
N HIS A 111 -19.47 -1.96 1.18
CA HIS A 111 -19.49 -1.59 2.59
C HIS A 111 -19.09 -2.73 3.54
N THR A 112 -19.20 -3.98 3.10
CA THR A 112 -18.73 -5.16 3.84
C THR A 112 -17.27 -5.55 3.54
N LYS A 113 -16.52 -4.68 2.85
CA LYS A 113 -15.12 -4.87 2.42
C LYS A 113 -14.90 -6.09 1.49
N GLN A 114 -15.94 -6.60 0.83
CA GLN A 114 -15.84 -7.68 -0.16
C GLN A 114 -15.55 -7.12 -1.57
N TYR A 115 -14.43 -6.40 -1.71
CA TYR A 115 -14.14 -5.60 -2.90
C TYR A 115 -14.00 -6.43 -4.19
N ASN A 116 -13.41 -7.63 -4.12
CA ASN A 116 -13.29 -8.51 -5.29
C ASN A 116 -14.67 -8.93 -5.85
N ALA A 117 -15.59 -9.32 -4.98
CA ALA A 117 -16.95 -9.70 -5.38
C ALA A 117 -17.74 -8.48 -5.90
N ALA A 118 -17.58 -7.32 -5.26
CA ALA A 118 -18.15 -6.07 -5.76
C ALA A 118 -17.61 -5.73 -7.15
N LEU A 119 -16.30 -5.83 -7.35
CA LEU A 119 -15.64 -5.54 -8.63
C LEU A 119 -16.17 -6.43 -9.75
N GLN A 120 -16.32 -7.74 -9.52
CA GLN A 120 -16.88 -8.67 -10.51
C GLN A 120 -18.28 -8.27 -10.99
N ILE A 121 -19.15 -7.82 -10.08
CA ILE A 121 -20.49 -7.33 -10.44
C ILE A 121 -20.38 -6.02 -11.23
N MET A 122 -19.55 -5.09 -10.75
CA MET A 122 -19.40 -3.77 -11.35
C MET A 122 -18.78 -3.81 -12.76
N THR A 123 -17.82 -4.70 -13.02
CA THR A 123 -17.24 -4.88 -14.36
C THR A 123 -18.25 -5.42 -15.35
N LYS A 124 -19.11 -6.36 -14.93
CA LYS A 124 -20.21 -6.87 -15.78
C LYS A 124 -21.25 -5.77 -16.06
N LEU A 125 -21.63 -4.99 -15.04
CA LEU A 125 -22.54 -3.85 -15.23
C LEU A 125 -21.96 -2.80 -16.18
N PHE A 126 -20.67 -2.49 -16.07
CA PHE A 126 -20.01 -1.52 -16.95
C PHE A 126 -19.97 -1.99 -18.42
N ALA A 127 -19.83 -3.30 -18.68
CA ALA A 127 -19.91 -3.83 -20.04
C ALA A 127 -21.29 -3.64 -20.69
N PHE A 128 -22.34 -3.47 -19.88
CA PHE A 128 -23.73 -3.27 -20.31
C PHE A 128 -24.22 -1.83 -20.06
N ILE A 129 -23.31 -0.83 -20.07
CA ILE A 129 -23.63 0.53 -19.64
C ILE A 129 -24.52 1.32 -20.61
N GLU A 130 -24.44 1.06 -21.92
CA GLU A 130 -25.15 1.81 -22.97
C GLU A 130 -26.69 1.84 -22.82
N PRO A 131 -27.38 0.72 -22.53
CA PRO A 131 -28.84 0.72 -22.36
C PRO A 131 -29.31 1.24 -20.98
N MET A 132 -28.41 1.65 -20.07
CA MET A 132 -28.78 2.10 -18.73
C MET A 132 -29.24 3.56 -18.71
N GLU A 133 -30.09 3.90 -17.74
CA GLU A 133 -30.37 5.30 -17.42
C GLU A 133 -29.08 6.04 -17.00
N GLU A 134 -28.91 7.28 -17.44
CA GLU A 134 -27.72 8.11 -17.21
C GLU A 134 -27.34 8.19 -15.71
N THR A 135 -28.33 8.34 -14.83
CA THR A 135 -28.08 8.45 -13.37
C THR A 135 -27.50 7.16 -12.79
N LEU A 136 -27.91 6.00 -13.31
CA LEU A 136 -27.38 4.68 -12.92
C LEU A 136 -25.99 4.45 -13.53
N ALA A 137 -25.80 4.76 -14.81
CA ALA A 137 -24.51 4.67 -15.48
C ALA A 137 -23.43 5.48 -14.73
N ASN A 138 -23.75 6.70 -14.30
CA ASN A 138 -22.89 7.53 -13.48
C ASN A 138 -22.50 6.90 -12.14
N LYS A 139 -23.49 6.32 -11.44
CA LYS A 139 -23.27 5.61 -10.18
C LYS A 139 -22.41 4.37 -10.36
N VAL A 140 -22.60 3.64 -11.46
CA VAL A 140 -21.82 2.47 -11.83
C VAL A 140 -20.35 2.85 -12.05
N CYS A 141 -20.10 3.88 -12.86
CA CYS A 141 -18.75 4.38 -13.12
C CYS A 141 -18.05 4.87 -11.85
N LEU A 142 -18.73 5.65 -11.00
CA LEU A 142 -18.13 6.15 -9.75
C LEU A 142 -17.74 5.03 -8.79
N LEU A 143 -18.62 4.05 -8.58
CA LEU A 143 -18.33 2.92 -7.69
C LEU A 143 -17.22 2.03 -8.27
N LEU A 144 -17.19 1.83 -9.60
CA LEU A 144 -16.12 1.08 -10.26
C LEU A 144 -14.76 1.79 -10.13
N ILE A 145 -14.71 3.10 -10.32
CA ILE A 145 -13.51 3.92 -10.09
C ILE A 145 -13.05 3.78 -8.63
N GLU A 146 -13.97 3.89 -7.66
CA GLU A 146 -13.65 3.76 -6.24
C GLU A 146 -13.08 2.38 -5.90
N LEU A 147 -13.67 1.31 -6.43
CA LEU A 147 -13.19 -0.06 -6.24
C LEU A 147 -11.76 -0.23 -6.79
N TYR A 148 -11.48 0.28 -7.98
CA TYR A 148 -10.13 0.25 -8.54
C TYR A 148 -9.13 1.08 -7.72
N ILE A 149 -9.53 2.23 -7.17
CA ILE A 149 -8.68 3.03 -6.28
C ILE A 149 -8.36 2.26 -4.99
N ILE A 150 -9.36 1.61 -4.36
CA ILE A 150 -9.17 0.84 -3.11
C ILE A 150 -8.30 -0.41 -3.34
N MET A 151 -8.44 -1.04 -4.50
CA MET A 151 -7.68 -2.24 -4.87
C MET A 151 -6.28 -1.91 -5.44
N GLU A 152 -5.82 -0.66 -5.32
CA GLU A 152 -4.51 -0.19 -5.79
C GLU A 152 -4.30 -0.42 -7.31
N GLN A 153 -5.36 -0.27 -8.12
CA GLN A 153 -5.35 -0.37 -9.58
C GLN A 153 -5.65 1.00 -10.25
N PRO A 154 -4.76 2.01 -10.11
CA PRO A 154 -5.04 3.37 -10.53
C PRO A 154 -5.18 3.54 -12.06
N ASP A 155 -4.49 2.71 -12.86
CA ASP A 155 -4.52 2.82 -14.32
C ASP A 155 -5.87 2.36 -14.89
N ALA A 156 -6.44 1.29 -14.33
CA ALA A 156 -7.79 0.85 -14.64
C ALA A 156 -8.83 1.92 -14.22
N ALA A 157 -8.66 2.52 -13.03
CA ALA A 157 -9.50 3.63 -12.57
C ALA A 157 -9.45 4.83 -13.54
N LEU A 158 -8.25 5.18 -14.03
CA LEU A 158 -8.05 6.28 -14.97
C LEU A 158 -8.72 6.02 -16.34
N SER A 159 -8.68 4.77 -16.81
CA SER A 159 -9.38 4.38 -18.05
C SER A 159 -10.89 4.62 -17.97
N ILE A 160 -11.53 4.19 -16.87
CA ILE A 160 -12.96 4.41 -16.64
C ILE A 160 -13.25 5.92 -16.50
N LEU A 161 -12.37 6.64 -15.81
CA LEU A 161 -12.51 8.09 -15.64
C LEU A 161 -12.46 8.83 -16.98
N ASN A 162 -11.53 8.48 -17.87
CA ASN A 162 -11.43 9.06 -19.20
C ASN A 162 -12.66 8.73 -20.07
N TYR A 163 -13.21 7.52 -19.94
CA TYR A 163 -14.47 7.16 -20.59
C TYR A 163 -15.61 8.10 -20.14
N VAL A 164 -15.79 8.28 -18.83
CA VAL A 164 -16.79 9.20 -18.28
C VAL A 164 -16.56 10.62 -18.82
N GLU A 165 -15.34 11.14 -18.75
CA GLU A 165 -15.02 12.47 -19.28
C GLU A 165 -15.34 12.60 -20.77
N SER A 166 -15.07 11.58 -21.60
CA SER A 166 -15.37 11.62 -23.04
C SER A 166 -16.87 11.70 -23.36
N GLN A 167 -17.69 11.00 -22.58
CA GLN A 167 -19.14 11.01 -22.71
C GLN A 167 -19.73 12.37 -22.28
N TYR A 168 -19.16 13.00 -21.25
CA TYR A 168 -19.64 14.29 -20.72
C TYR A 168 -19.08 15.54 -21.43
N ILE A 169 -17.85 15.50 -21.95
CA ILE A 169 -17.23 16.63 -22.67
C ILE A 169 -17.85 16.81 -24.06
N SER A 170 -18.41 15.76 -24.67
CA SER A 170 -19.08 15.85 -25.97
C SER A 170 -20.39 16.66 -25.94
N ILE A 171 -20.95 16.94 -24.76
CA ILE A 171 -22.24 17.66 -24.61
C ILE A 171 -22.03 19.19 -24.48
N ASP A 172 -20.85 19.66 -24.10
CA ASP A 172 -20.56 21.10 -23.88
C ASP A 172 -19.99 21.83 -25.12
N GLY A 173 -19.81 21.11 -26.24
CA GLY A 173 -19.11 21.59 -27.44
C GLY A 173 -19.99 22.20 -28.55
N SER A 174 -21.32 22.15 -28.49
CA SER A 174 -22.19 22.72 -29.52
C SER A 174 -22.59 24.16 -29.20
N LYS A 175 -21.61 25.07 -29.17
CA LYS A 175 -21.84 26.50 -29.42
C LYS A 175 -20.98 26.94 -30.60
N VAL A 176 -21.36 26.48 -31.79
CA VAL A 176 -21.01 27.18 -33.03
C VAL A 176 -22.09 28.23 -33.25
N THR A 177 -21.63 29.48 -33.26
CA THR A 177 -22.36 30.70 -33.60
C THR A 177 -23.15 30.61 -34.90
N SER A 178 -24.45 30.88 -34.85
CA SER A 178 -25.17 31.55 -35.94
C SER A 178 -26.04 32.65 -35.34
N VAL A 179 -25.72 33.87 -35.76
CA VAL A 179 -26.55 35.06 -35.58
C VAL A 179 -27.69 34.93 -36.58
N ASP A 180 -28.93 35.08 -36.13
CA ASP A 180 -29.92 35.83 -36.92
C ASP A 180 -31.10 36.32 -36.08
N LYS A 181 -31.68 37.40 -36.59
CA LYS A 181 -32.52 38.40 -35.94
C LYS A 181 -34.00 38.00 -35.83
N ASP A 182 -34.66 38.82 -35.00
CA ASP A 182 -36.08 39.19 -35.01
C ASP A 182 -37.08 38.40 -34.15
N GLY A 183 -37.77 39.16 -33.28
CA GLY A 183 -39.23 39.05 -33.16
C GLY A 183 -39.82 38.26 -31.98
N ILE A 184 -39.74 38.80 -30.77
CA ILE A 184 -40.88 39.08 -29.86
C ILE A 184 -41.95 37.98 -29.59
N ILE A 185 -42.00 37.61 -28.29
CA ILE A 185 -43.13 37.17 -27.42
C ILE A 185 -43.59 35.70 -27.50
N LYS A 186 -43.30 34.96 -26.42
CA LYS A 186 -44.33 34.41 -25.50
C LYS A 186 -43.74 34.03 -24.13
N SER A 187 -43.88 34.96 -23.19
CA SER A 187 -43.75 34.75 -21.74
C SER A 187 -44.91 33.85 -21.26
N LYS A 188 -44.57 32.71 -20.63
CA LYS A 188 -45.35 31.90 -19.66
C LYS A 188 -44.93 30.42 -19.54
N ILE A 189 -43.75 30.02 -20.05
CA ILE A 189 -43.17 28.68 -19.85
C ILE A 189 -41.83 28.72 -19.07
N LYS A 190 -41.41 29.91 -18.60
CA LYS A 190 -40.07 30.08 -18.00
C LYS A 190 -39.96 29.58 -16.55
N GLU A 191 -40.99 29.74 -15.74
CA GLU A 191 -40.87 29.49 -14.29
C GLU A 191 -40.86 28.00 -13.90
N GLN A 192 -41.48 27.09 -14.66
CA GLN A 192 -41.41 25.63 -14.39
C GLN A 192 -40.21 24.94 -15.08
N LYS A 193 -39.59 25.59 -16.08
CA LYS A 193 -38.39 25.09 -16.79
C LYS A 193 -37.08 25.59 -16.16
N GLU A 194 -37.10 26.73 -15.47
CA GLU A 194 -35.95 27.26 -14.72
C GLU A 194 -35.69 26.42 -13.44
N GLN A 195 -36.71 26.06 -12.64
CA GLN A 195 -36.52 25.18 -11.47
C GLN A 195 -36.02 23.75 -11.81
N LYS A 196 -36.42 23.19 -12.97
CA LYS A 196 -35.91 21.89 -13.45
C LYS A 196 -34.51 21.98 -14.08
N ARG A 197 -34.08 23.16 -14.57
CA ARG A 197 -32.72 23.40 -15.08
C ARG A 197 -31.73 23.66 -13.96
N ASP A 198 -32.08 24.50 -12.99
CA ASP A 198 -31.20 24.83 -11.85
C ASP A 198 -30.86 23.59 -11.00
N THR A 199 -31.81 22.65 -10.86
CA THR A 199 -31.58 21.39 -10.14
C THR A 199 -30.68 20.42 -10.92
N ASN A 200 -30.82 20.37 -12.26
CA ASN A 200 -30.00 19.50 -13.11
C ASN A 200 -28.55 20.01 -13.20
N ASP A 201 -28.34 21.33 -13.25
CA ASP A 201 -27.01 21.92 -13.27
C ASP A 201 -26.28 21.69 -11.93
N ALA A 202 -26.98 21.83 -10.79
CA ALA A 202 -26.41 21.55 -9.47
C ALA A 202 -26.05 20.06 -9.25
N VAL A 203 -26.88 19.12 -9.72
CA VAL A 203 -26.60 17.68 -9.63
C VAL A 203 -25.42 17.29 -10.52
N THR A 204 -25.32 17.90 -11.70
CA THR A 204 -24.20 17.72 -12.63
C THR A 204 -22.89 18.25 -12.03
N ASP A 205 -22.94 19.40 -11.35
CA ASP A 205 -21.78 19.97 -10.66
C ASP A 205 -21.29 19.09 -9.50
N VAL A 206 -22.20 18.51 -8.71
CA VAL A 206 -21.83 17.59 -7.62
C VAL A 206 -21.16 16.32 -8.16
N PHE A 207 -21.66 15.77 -9.27
CA PHE A 207 -21.05 14.61 -9.94
C PHE A 207 -19.64 14.95 -10.46
N LYS A 208 -19.50 16.09 -11.14
CA LYS A 208 -18.22 16.59 -11.66
C LYS A 208 -17.18 16.79 -10.55
N ILE A 209 -17.57 17.37 -9.42
CA ILE A 209 -16.67 17.53 -8.26
C ILE A 209 -16.22 16.16 -7.71
N LYS A 210 -17.11 15.17 -7.62
CA LYS A 210 -16.74 13.80 -7.20
C LYS A 210 -15.74 13.17 -8.16
N LEU A 211 -15.96 13.31 -9.47
CA LEU A 211 -15.05 12.79 -10.49
C LEU A 211 -13.66 13.43 -10.40
N LEU A 212 -13.60 14.76 -10.24
CA LEU A 212 -12.34 15.48 -10.06
C LEU A 212 -11.59 15.05 -8.80
N LYS A 213 -12.29 14.77 -7.69
CA LYS A 213 -11.68 14.23 -6.46
C LYS A 213 -11.12 12.83 -6.69
N CYS A 214 -11.83 11.95 -7.40
CA CYS A 214 -11.32 10.64 -7.79
C CYS A 214 -10.08 10.76 -8.68
N LYS A 215 -10.10 11.66 -9.68
CA LYS A 215 -8.95 11.95 -10.55
C LYS A 215 -7.73 12.39 -9.76
N ALA A 216 -7.91 13.32 -8.82
CA ALA A 216 -6.84 13.79 -7.97
C ALA A 216 -6.28 12.67 -7.07
N ARG A 217 -7.11 11.76 -6.55
CA ARG A 217 -6.65 10.58 -5.79
C ARG A 217 -5.83 9.62 -6.65
N ILE A 218 -6.26 9.35 -7.89
CA ILE A 218 -5.50 8.54 -8.86
C ILE A 218 -4.13 9.18 -9.13
N TYR A 219 -4.06 10.50 -9.31
CA TYR A 219 -2.80 11.21 -9.50
C TYR A 219 -1.89 11.18 -8.26
N LEU A 220 -2.45 11.16 -7.05
CA LEU A 220 -1.65 10.96 -5.84
C LEU A 220 -1.09 9.53 -5.78
N LEU A 221 -1.90 8.52 -6.09
CA LEU A 221 -1.47 7.10 -6.12
C LEU A 221 -0.37 6.82 -7.17
N THR A 222 -0.45 7.48 -8.32
CA THR A 222 0.53 7.35 -9.41
C THR A 222 1.69 8.35 -9.30
N HIS A 223 1.75 9.12 -8.21
CA HIS A 223 2.77 10.13 -7.95
C HIS A 223 2.87 11.25 -9.02
N GLN A 224 1.77 11.54 -9.72
CA GLN A 224 1.66 12.59 -10.73
C GLN A 224 1.28 13.96 -10.11
N LEU A 225 2.16 14.48 -9.25
CA LEU A 225 1.88 15.63 -8.36
C LEU A 225 1.59 16.96 -9.09
N LYS A 226 2.04 17.12 -10.34
CA LYS A 226 1.75 18.30 -11.17
C LYS A 226 0.31 18.30 -11.67
N LEU A 227 -0.16 17.14 -12.17
CA LEU A 227 -1.53 16.97 -12.64
C LEU A 227 -2.51 17.08 -11.46
N CYS A 228 -2.19 16.45 -10.32
CA CYS A 228 -2.97 16.62 -9.10
C CYS A 228 -3.13 18.10 -8.68
N LYS A 229 -2.05 18.90 -8.74
CA LYS A 229 -2.11 20.35 -8.44
C LYS A 229 -3.04 21.11 -9.40
N LYS A 230 -3.07 20.73 -10.68
CA LYS A 230 -3.98 21.32 -11.68
C LYS A 230 -5.44 20.98 -11.34
N GLU A 231 -5.74 19.72 -11.10
CA GLU A 231 -7.11 19.30 -10.74
C GLU A 231 -7.58 19.92 -9.43
N TRP A 232 -6.70 20.04 -8.44
CA TRP A 232 -7.02 20.70 -7.18
C TRP A 232 -7.42 22.18 -7.39
N LYS A 233 -6.74 22.91 -8.29
CA LYS A 233 -7.13 24.28 -8.63
C LYS A 233 -8.52 24.32 -9.27
N THR A 234 -8.86 23.36 -10.12
CA THR A 234 -10.19 23.22 -10.73
C THR A 234 -11.27 22.98 -9.66
N ILE A 235 -11.03 22.07 -8.71
CA ILE A 235 -11.94 21.80 -7.58
C ILE A 235 -12.19 23.07 -6.75
N VAL A 236 -11.12 23.83 -6.50
CA VAL A 236 -11.17 25.10 -5.76
C VAL A 236 -11.96 26.17 -6.52
N SER A 237 -11.76 26.28 -7.84
CA SER A 237 -12.49 27.26 -8.67
C SER A 237 -14.00 26.98 -8.74
N LEU A 238 -14.41 25.73 -8.55
CA LEU A 238 -15.82 25.31 -8.46
C LEU A 238 -16.44 25.56 -7.06
N GLY A 239 -15.77 26.35 -6.20
CA GLY A 239 -16.32 26.80 -4.91
C GLY A 239 -16.17 25.83 -3.73
N THR A 240 -15.47 24.70 -3.87
CA THR A 240 -15.35 23.66 -2.82
C THR A 240 -14.17 23.89 -1.84
N LEU A 241 -13.85 25.14 -1.53
CA LEU A 241 -12.63 25.53 -0.81
C LEU A 241 -12.55 25.05 0.65
N ALA A 242 -13.70 24.79 1.30
CA ALA A 242 -13.77 24.60 2.75
C ALA A 242 -14.11 23.17 3.21
N ASN A 243 -14.40 22.23 2.30
CA ASN A 243 -14.80 20.89 2.73
C ASN A 243 -13.60 20.08 3.23
N THR A 244 -13.77 19.37 4.36
CA THR A 244 -12.75 18.51 4.99
C THR A 244 -12.00 17.63 3.97
N SER A 245 -12.72 16.96 3.07
CA SER A 245 -12.15 16.12 2.01
C SER A 245 -11.17 16.85 1.08
N THR A 246 -11.45 18.09 0.69
CA THR A 246 -10.58 18.89 -0.21
C THR A 246 -9.31 19.34 0.52
N ILE A 247 -9.41 19.68 1.80
CA ILE A 247 -8.27 20.07 2.64
C ILE A 247 -7.33 18.89 2.85
N PHE A 248 -7.88 17.71 3.16
CA PHE A 248 -7.09 16.48 3.34
C PHE A 248 -6.38 16.07 2.05
N LEU A 249 -7.06 16.15 0.91
CA LEU A 249 -6.47 15.90 -0.41
C LEU A 249 -5.29 16.84 -0.70
N LYS A 250 -5.45 18.13 -0.35
CA LYS A 250 -4.38 19.12 -0.48
C LYS A 250 -3.22 18.86 0.48
N ALA A 251 -3.51 18.47 1.72
CA ALA A 251 -2.49 18.12 2.70
C ALA A 251 -1.68 16.90 2.23
N ASN A 252 -2.33 15.89 1.65
CA ASN A 252 -1.65 14.72 1.06
C ASN A 252 -0.73 15.12 -0.12
N LEU A 253 -1.20 16.01 -1.00
CA LEU A 253 -0.36 16.56 -2.08
C LEU A 253 0.89 17.27 -1.54
N GLU A 254 0.75 18.09 -0.49
CA GLU A 254 1.91 18.77 0.11
C GLU A 254 2.80 17.80 0.89
N TYR A 255 2.24 16.74 1.49
CA TYR A 255 2.99 15.66 2.12
C TYR A 255 3.89 14.95 1.11
N LEU A 256 3.35 14.52 -0.04
CA LEU A 256 4.13 13.85 -1.09
C LEU A 256 5.18 14.76 -1.73
N ARG A 257 4.97 16.09 -1.72
CA ARG A 257 5.96 17.09 -2.15
C ARG A 257 7.08 17.34 -1.13
N GLY A 258 7.05 16.70 0.04
CA GLY A 258 7.99 16.96 1.15
C GLY A 258 7.69 18.23 1.96
N ASN A 259 6.59 18.95 1.67
CA ASN A 259 6.19 20.19 2.34
C ASN A 259 5.45 19.92 3.67
N TYR A 260 6.05 19.15 4.58
CA TYR A 260 5.38 18.63 5.78
C TYR A 260 4.78 19.71 6.70
N LYS A 261 5.48 20.84 6.89
CA LYS A 261 4.98 21.96 7.71
C LYS A 261 3.70 22.57 7.13
N LYS A 262 3.60 22.64 5.80
CA LYS A 262 2.43 23.19 5.10
C LYS A 262 1.26 22.21 5.15
N ALA A 263 1.53 20.91 4.93
CA ALA A 263 0.54 19.85 5.12
C ALA A 263 -0.06 19.86 6.54
N MET A 264 0.78 20.03 7.57
CA MET A 264 0.32 20.12 8.96
C MET A 264 -0.56 21.34 9.23
N ARG A 265 -0.21 22.52 8.69
CA ARG A 265 -1.06 23.72 8.81
C ARG A 265 -2.42 23.52 8.16
N LEU A 266 -2.46 22.88 6.99
CA LEU A 266 -3.71 22.57 6.29
C LEU A 266 -4.60 21.65 7.13
N LEU A 267 -4.03 20.56 7.70
CA LEU A 267 -4.81 19.66 8.57
C LEU A 267 -5.31 20.36 9.84
N ASN A 268 -4.52 21.25 10.44
CA ASN A 268 -4.95 22.02 11.61
C ASN A 268 -6.01 23.07 11.28
N SER A 269 -6.08 23.53 10.02
CA SER A 269 -7.11 24.45 9.55
C SER A 269 -8.39 23.74 9.13
N ALA A 270 -8.37 22.41 8.95
CA ALA A 270 -9.59 21.65 8.74
C ALA A 270 -10.43 21.77 10.02
N THR A 271 -11.58 22.42 9.91
CA THR A 271 -12.62 22.29 10.94
C THR A 271 -12.89 20.80 11.09
N ILE A 272 -12.75 20.28 12.31
CA ILE A 272 -13.23 18.93 12.63
C ILE A 272 -14.75 19.03 12.55
N GLU A 273 -15.30 18.91 11.35
CA GLU A 273 -16.71 18.65 11.18
C GLU A 273 -16.99 17.39 12.01
N ASN A 274 -17.95 17.47 12.93
CA ASN A 274 -18.41 16.31 13.68
C ASN A 274 -19.15 15.40 12.69
N LEU A 275 -18.38 14.64 11.91
CA LEU A 275 -18.90 13.56 11.09
C LEU A 275 -19.60 12.58 12.04
N ASP A 276 -20.90 12.39 11.82
CA ASP A 276 -21.62 11.35 12.52
C ASP A 276 -21.18 10.01 11.96
N PHE A 277 -20.42 9.27 12.76
CA PHE A 277 -19.91 7.95 12.41
C PHE A 277 -21.03 7.00 11.97
N LYS A 278 -22.26 7.15 12.49
CA LYS A 278 -23.42 6.32 12.07
C LYS A 278 -23.84 6.55 10.63
N LEU A 279 -23.65 7.76 10.11
CA LEU A 279 -24.11 8.17 8.78
C LEU A 279 -23.08 7.96 7.69
N CYS A 280 -21.78 8.02 8.00
CA CYS A 280 -20.71 7.89 7.00
C CYS A 280 -19.69 6.77 7.29
N GLY A 281 -19.65 6.21 8.50
CA GLY A 281 -18.64 5.22 8.88
C GLY A 281 -17.23 5.79 9.06
N GLU A 282 -17.08 7.12 9.11
CA GLU A 282 -15.79 7.81 9.23
C GLU A 282 -15.77 8.70 10.49
N SER A 283 -14.61 8.78 11.14
CA SER A 283 -14.38 9.66 12.28
C SER A 283 -13.31 10.70 11.93
N SER A 284 -13.69 11.98 12.00
CA SER A 284 -12.78 13.10 11.73
C SER A 284 -11.56 13.08 12.64
N ALA A 285 -11.72 12.69 13.91
CA ALA A 285 -10.62 12.59 14.87
C ALA A 285 -9.63 11.48 14.49
N VAL A 286 -10.12 10.31 14.08
CA VAL A 286 -9.29 9.19 13.60
C VAL A 286 -8.51 9.60 12.36
N LEU A 287 -9.18 10.22 11.38
CA LEU A 287 -8.55 10.71 10.16
C LEU A 287 -7.46 11.75 10.47
N TYR A 288 -7.77 12.73 11.33
CA TYR A 288 -6.81 13.77 11.72
C TYR A 288 -5.57 13.18 12.41
N TYR A 289 -5.74 12.38 13.47
CA TYR A 289 -4.62 11.84 14.23
C TYR A 289 -3.76 10.89 13.42
N ASN A 290 -4.36 10.06 12.55
CA ASN A 290 -3.61 9.20 11.64
C ASN A 290 -2.73 10.01 10.67
N ASN A 291 -3.29 11.02 10.00
CA ASN A 291 -2.54 11.83 9.05
C ASN A 291 -1.44 12.68 9.72
N ILE A 292 -1.69 13.20 10.93
CA ILE A 292 -0.68 13.88 11.73
C ILE A 292 0.46 12.93 12.12
N ALA A 293 0.16 11.68 12.45
CA ALA A 293 1.19 10.68 12.73
C ALA A 293 2.07 10.37 11.52
N CYS A 294 1.47 10.22 10.33
CA CYS A 294 2.22 10.05 9.07
C CYS A 294 3.18 11.23 8.83
N LEU A 295 2.73 12.46 9.08
CA LEU A 295 3.59 13.65 8.99
C LEU A 295 4.76 13.61 9.98
N TYR A 296 4.52 13.26 11.23
CA TYR A 296 5.60 13.16 12.22
C TYR A 296 6.60 12.07 11.87
N LEU A 297 6.14 10.94 11.32
CA LEU A 297 7.03 9.87 10.86
C LEU A 297 7.92 10.35 9.70
N ALA A 298 7.34 11.00 8.69
CA ALA A 298 8.10 11.57 7.56
C ALA A 298 9.07 12.68 7.98
N MET A 299 8.76 13.42 9.05
CA MET A 299 9.67 14.40 9.68
C MET A 299 10.76 13.76 10.56
N GLY A 300 10.86 12.44 10.62
CA GLY A 300 11.85 11.72 11.41
C GLY A 300 11.57 11.70 12.92
N LYS A 301 10.31 11.87 13.34
CA LYS A 301 9.87 11.89 14.75
C LYS A 301 8.96 10.70 15.09
N PRO A 302 9.46 9.45 15.07
CA PRO A 302 8.64 8.25 15.21
C PRO A 302 7.95 8.11 16.59
N ASN A 303 8.55 8.64 17.67
CA ASN A 303 7.93 8.65 18.99
C ASN A 303 6.64 9.50 19.03
N LEU A 304 6.64 10.66 18.35
CA LEU A 304 5.44 11.49 18.24
C LEU A 304 4.38 10.82 17.35
N ALA A 305 4.80 10.17 16.26
CA ALA A 305 3.89 9.37 15.43
C ALA A 305 3.18 8.29 16.26
N CYS A 306 3.92 7.56 17.10
CA CYS A 306 3.34 6.57 18.02
C CYS A 306 2.30 7.18 18.98
N PHE A 307 2.57 8.36 19.54
CA PHE A 307 1.64 9.05 20.43
C PHE A 307 0.31 9.38 19.73
N TYR A 308 0.37 9.95 18.52
CA TYR A 308 -0.83 10.29 17.76
C TYR A 308 -1.58 9.05 17.25
N LEU A 309 -0.89 7.97 16.89
CA LEU A 309 -1.53 6.71 16.49
C LEU A 309 -2.27 6.04 17.66
N LYS A 310 -1.72 6.10 18.87
CA LYS A 310 -2.44 5.65 20.08
C LYS A 310 -3.71 6.45 20.33
N LYS A 311 -3.68 7.76 20.10
CA LYS A 311 -4.90 8.59 20.12
C LYS A 311 -5.89 8.17 19.04
N ALA A 312 -5.43 7.98 17.80
CA ALA A 312 -6.29 7.52 16.70
C ALA A 312 -6.97 6.17 17.00
N LEU A 313 -6.23 5.22 17.61
CA LEU A 313 -6.78 3.93 18.04
C LEU A 313 -7.85 4.09 19.12
N HIS A 314 -7.62 4.99 20.10
CA HIS A 314 -8.60 5.29 21.14
C HIS A 314 -9.89 5.88 20.54
N GLU A 315 -9.77 6.89 19.67
CA GLU A 315 -10.93 7.49 18.98
C GLU A 315 -11.68 6.49 18.09
N ASN A 316 -10.95 5.61 17.40
CA ASN A 316 -11.56 4.55 16.58
C ASN A 316 -12.35 3.57 17.46
N LYS A 317 -11.80 3.19 18.62
CA LYS A 317 -12.48 2.34 19.58
C LYS A 317 -13.78 2.99 20.07
N LEU A 318 -13.73 4.26 20.48
CA LEU A 318 -14.92 5.01 20.92
C LEU A 318 -15.99 5.10 19.81
N ALA A 319 -15.58 5.39 18.57
CA ALA A 319 -16.48 5.47 17.43
C ALA A 319 -17.19 4.13 17.17
N VAL A 320 -16.45 3.03 17.18
CA VAL A 320 -17.00 1.67 16.98
C VAL A 320 -17.93 1.28 18.13
N GLU A 321 -17.53 1.52 19.38
CA GLU A 321 -18.35 1.21 20.57
C GLU A 321 -19.65 2.02 20.62
N SER A 322 -19.69 3.24 20.05
CA SER A 322 -20.90 4.07 19.99
C SER A 322 -22.04 3.49 19.13
N VAL A 323 -21.73 2.49 18.30
CA VAL A 323 -22.66 1.85 17.35
C VAL A 323 -22.97 0.40 17.72
N GLN A 324 -22.11 -0.24 18.53
CA GLN A 324 -22.35 -1.61 18.98
C GLN A 324 -23.55 -1.65 19.94
N VAL A 325 -24.59 -2.37 19.55
CA VAL A 325 -25.72 -2.70 20.42
C VAL A 325 -25.28 -3.86 21.33
N LYS A 326 -25.57 -3.80 22.64
CA LYS A 326 -25.22 -4.84 23.63
C LYS A 326 -25.96 -6.18 23.45
N ASP A 327 -26.74 -6.34 22.38
CA ASP A 327 -27.48 -7.56 22.10
C ASP A 327 -26.59 -8.66 21.51
N THR A 328 -27.04 -9.90 21.69
CA THR A 328 -26.33 -11.15 21.46
C THR A 328 -25.85 -11.43 20.03
N ASP A 329 -26.09 -10.54 19.06
CA ASP A 329 -25.65 -10.73 17.67
C ASP A 329 -25.02 -9.46 17.03
N PRO A 330 -23.71 -9.22 17.25
CA PRO A 330 -23.04 -7.94 16.95
C PRO A 330 -22.86 -7.62 15.46
N LEU A 331 -23.02 -8.58 14.54
CA LEU A 331 -22.91 -8.35 13.09
C LEU A 331 -24.23 -7.97 12.41
N PHE A 332 -25.38 -8.11 13.09
CA PHE A 332 -26.70 -8.11 12.44
C PHE A 332 -27.54 -6.86 12.73
N SER A 333 -26.99 -5.89 13.45
CA SER A 333 -27.72 -4.73 13.99
C SER A 333 -27.05 -3.37 13.75
N GLN A 334 -25.92 -3.33 13.04
CA GLN A 334 -25.17 -2.09 12.81
C GLN A 334 -25.59 -1.41 11.49
N PRO A 335 -25.69 -0.07 11.45
CA PRO A 335 -25.95 0.67 10.21
C PRO A 335 -24.92 0.35 9.12
N LEU A 336 -25.37 0.19 7.87
CA LEU A 336 -24.56 -0.19 6.70
C LEU A 336 -23.19 0.48 6.63
N TYR A 337 -23.16 1.81 6.77
CA TYR A 337 -21.95 2.61 6.59
C TYR A 337 -20.84 2.28 7.60
N THR A 338 -21.21 1.73 8.76
CA THR A 338 -20.29 1.42 9.86
C THR A 338 -19.61 0.06 9.72
N LEU A 339 -20.15 -0.87 8.93
CA LEU A 339 -19.65 -2.24 8.76
C LEU A 339 -18.19 -2.29 8.23
N GLY A 340 -17.80 -1.29 7.43
CA GLY A 340 -16.43 -1.11 6.93
C GLY A 340 -15.64 0.02 7.60
N GLY A 341 -16.25 0.69 8.57
CA GLY A 341 -15.73 1.92 9.19
C GLY A 341 -14.59 1.70 10.19
N ASN A 342 -14.49 0.50 10.78
CA ASN A 342 -13.43 0.18 11.73
C ASN A 342 -12.05 0.19 11.04
N LYS A 343 -11.18 1.12 11.48
CA LYS A 343 -9.80 1.31 10.98
C LYS A 343 -8.73 0.68 11.89
N HIS A 344 -9.12 -0.13 12.85
CA HIS A 344 -8.23 -0.67 13.90
C HIS A 344 -6.99 -1.35 13.32
N TYR A 345 -7.17 -2.27 12.38
CA TYR A 345 -6.07 -3.04 11.80
C TYR A 345 -5.14 -2.17 10.94
N GLU A 346 -5.68 -1.20 10.19
CA GLU A 346 -4.89 -0.21 9.45
C GLU A 346 -4.07 0.69 10.39
N LEU A 347 -4.63 1.08 11.54
CA LEU A 347 -3.95 1.87 12.56
C LEU A 347 -2.88 1.07 13.32
N MET A 348 -3.15 -0.21 13.62
CA MET A 348 -2.17 -1.12 14.23
C MET A 348 -0.96 -1.32 13.32
N TYR A 349 -1.18 -1.47 12.01
CA TYR A 349 -0.08 -1.51 11.03
C TYR A 349 0.77 -0.23 11.08
N SER A 350 0.15 0.95 11.03
CA SER A 350 0.86 2.23 11.09
C SER A 350 1.61 2.42 12.42
N LEU A 351 1.04 1.95 13.53
CA LEU A 351 1.69 1.95 14.85
C LEU A 351 2.89 1.01 14.87
N GLY A 352 2.76 -0.19 14.32
CA GLY A 352 3.85 -1.14 14.17
C GLY A 352 5.02 -0.55 13.38
N VAL A 353 4.75 0.09 12.23
CA VAL A 353 5.79 0.77 11.43
C VAL A 353 6.48 1.85 12.27
N SER A 354 5.72 2.69 12.97
CA SER A 354 6.28 3.75 13.81
C SER A 354 7.14 3.18 14.95
N LEU A 355 6.69 2.11 15.62
CA LEU A 355 7.43 1.43 16.68
C LEU A 355 8.73 0.80 16.18
N LEU A 356 8.70 0.19 14.99
CA LEU A 356 9.90 -0.36 14.35
C LEU A 356 10.96 0.74 14.13
N HIS A 357 10.54 1.93 13.68
CA HIS A 357 11.42 3.09 13.54
C HIS A 357 11.93 3.66 14.88
N THR A 358 11.26 3.38 16.01
CA THR A 358 11.81 3.68 17.35
C THR A 358 12.81 2.64 17.86
N GLY A 359 13.00 1.52 17.14
CA GLY A 359 13.84 0.40 17.56
C GLY A 359 13.15 -0.59 18.50
N GLN A 360 11.83 -0.50 18.70
CA GLN A 360 11.05 -1.40 19.54
C GLN A 360 10.45 -2.55 18.70
N ALA A 361 11.33 -3.41 18.17
CA ALA A 361 10.94 -4.47 17.23
C ALA A 361 9.90 -5.45 17.77
N SER A 362 10.01 -5.88 19.03
CA SER A 362 9.05 -6.84 19.63
C SER A 362 7.63 -6.24 19.71
N LYS A 363 7.49 -4.99 20.17
CA LYS A 363 6.19 -4.32 20.22
C LYS A 363 5.61 -4.04 18.83
N ALA A 364 6.48 -3.76 17.86
CA ALA A 364 6.08 -3.61 16.47
C ALA A 364 5.52 -4.93 15.91
N PHE A 365 6.19 -6.05 16.22
CA PHE A 365 5.75 -7.38 15.84
C PHE A 365 4.38 -7.73 16.42
N ASP A 366 4.10 -7.39 17.68
CA ASP A 366 2.77 -7.58 18.28
C ASP A 366 1.69 -6.82 17.49
N CYS A 367 1.99 -5.56 17.13
CA CYS A 367 1.08 -4.73 16.33
C CYS A 367 0.82 -5.32 14.94
N PHE A 368 1.86 -5.85 14.30
CA PHE A 368 1.74 -6.48 12.98
C PHE A 368 1.00 -7.82 13.04
N THR A 369 1.17 -8.59 14.11
CA THR A 369 0.44 -9.83 14.34
C THR A 369 -1.06 -9.57 14.44
N GLU A 370 -1.46 -8.49 15.12
CA GLU A 370 -2.85 -8.05 15.15
C GLU A 370 -3.33 -7.59 13.77
N ALA A 371 -2.55 -6.78 13.05
CA ALA A 371 -2.87 -6.31 11.70
C ALA A 371 -3.04 -7.47 10.69
N ALA A 372 -2.26 -8.55 10.83
CA ALA A 372 -2.29 -9.72 9.94
C ALA A 372 -3.65 -10.44 9.92
N GLN A 373 -4.46 -10.32 10.98
CA GLN A 373 -5.81 -10.90 11.01
C GLN A 373 -6.70 -10.41 9.86
N ARG A 374 -6.49 -9.19 9.36
CA ARG A 374 -7.25 -8.63 8.22
C ARG A 374 -6.40 -8.27 7.01
N LEU A 375 -5.10 -8.08 7.18
CA LEU A 375 -4.18 -7.64 6.13
C LEU A 375 -3.21 -8.75 5.66
N HIS A 376 -3.56 -10.03 5.85
CA HIS A 376 -2.73 -11.19 5.47
C HIS A 376 -2.37 -11.27 3.97
N ASN A 377 -3.14 -10.64 3.09
CA ASN A 377 -2.81 -10.60 1.65
C ASN A 377 -1.85 -9.45 1.27
N ASN A 378 -1.31 -8.71 2.24
CA ASN A 378 -0.39 -7.61 1.99
C ASN A 378 1.09 -8.06 2.12
N SER A 379 1.82 -8.09 1.01
CA SER A 379 3.25 -8.45 1.00
C SER A 379 4.12 -7.49 1.83
N LYS A 380 3.77 -6.20 1.92
CA LYS A 380 4.49 -5.22 2.75
C LYS A 380 4.41 -5.57 4.24
N LEU A 381 3.25 -6.05 4.71
CA LEU A 381 3.07 -6.47 6.11
C LEU A 381 4.02 -7.61 6.48
N TRP A 382 4.08 -8.64 5.64
CA TRP A 382 4.96 -9.77 5.87
C TRP A 382 6.43 -9.38 5.91
N LEU A 383 6.87 -8.48 5.01
CA LEU A 383 8.22 -7.91 5.10
C LEU A 383 8.44 -7.19 6.43
N ARG A 384 7.50 -6.36 6.91
CA ARG A 384 7.64 -5.66 8.20
C ARG A 384 7.74 -6.62 9.39
N MET A 385 7.01 -7.73 9.38
CA MET A 385 7.14 -8.77 10.41
C MET A 385 8.53 -9.44 10.35
N ALA A 386 9.03 -9.75 9.16
CA ALA A 386 10.37 -10.30 8.98
C ALA A 386 11.47 -9.32 9.43
N GLU A 387 11.32 -8.03 9.13
CA GLU A 387 12.23 -6.99 9.62
C GLU A 387 12.26 -6.93 11.15
N CYS A 388 11.12 -7.10 11.83
CA CYS A 388 11.09 -7.19 13.30
C CYS A 388 11.91 -8.38 13.81
N CYS A 389 11.80 -9.53 13.15
CA CYS A 389 12.57 -10.74 13.49
C CYS A 389 14.08 -10.51 13.30
N ILE A 390 14.47 -9.94 12.15
CA ILE A 390 15.86 -9.58 11.85
C ILE A 390 16.40 -8.59 12.89
N TYR A 391 15.62 -7.58 13.24
CA TYR A 391 16.04 -6.54 14.18
C TYR A 391 16.17 -7.06 15.62
N ASN A 392 15.35 -8.05 16.00
CA ASN A 392 15.46 -8.74 17.28
C ASN A 392 16.69 -9.64 17.33
N HIS A 393 17.06 -10.28 16.22
CA HIS A 393 18.28 -11.07 16.10
C HIS A 393 19.55 -10.19 16.08
N LYS A 394 19.59 -9.15 15.24
CA LYS A 394 20.69 -8.20 15.15
C LYS A 394 20.20 -6.78 14.83
N TYR A 395 20.12 -5.93 15.86
CA TYR A 395 19.53 -4.60 15.73
C TYR A 395 20.33 -3.59 14.88
N SER A 396 21.65 -3.78 14.72
CA SER A 396 22.52 -2.92 13.90
C SER A 396 23.89 -3.54 13.64
N ASN A 397 24.44 -3.27 12.47
CA ASN A 397 25.85 -3.54 12.14
C ASN A 397 26.83 -2.53 12.75
N GLN A 398 26.39 -1.30 13.06
CA GLN A 398 27.26 -0.22 13.54
C GLN A 398 27.99 -0.56 14.85
N VAL A 399 27.44 -1.50 15.62
CA VAL A 399 28.03 -2.00 16.87
C VAL A 399 29.40 -2.64 16.64
N ASP A 400 29.58 -3.32 15.49
CA ASP A 400 30.83 -3.99 15.13
C ASP A 400 31.96 -2.99 14.81
N PHE A 401 31.61 -1.76 14.43
CA PHE A 401 32.56 -0.71 14.05
C PHE A 401 33.00 0.15 15.24
N ASN A 402 32.33 0.02 16.40
CA ASN A 402 32.78 0.65 17.64
C ASN A 402 33.89 -0.18 18.32
N ILE A 403 35.09 -0.12 17.72
CA ILE A 403 36.29 -0.83 18.21
C ILE A 403 36.55 -0.55 19.70
N PRO A 404 36.53 0.71 20.21
CA PRO A 404 36.75 0.98 21.64
C PRO A 404 35.84 0.17 22.56
N LYS A 405 34.55 0.09 22.23
CA LYS A 405 33.55 -0.65 23.03
C LYS A 405 33.69 -2.17 22.89
N ARG A 406 34.10 -2.66 21.72
CA ARG A 406 34.20 -4.09 21.38
C ARG A 406 35.53 -4.76 21.74
N ARG A 407 36.61 -4.01 21.99
CA ARG A 407 37.94 -4.58 22.38
C ARG A 407 37.87 -5.56 23.56
N LYS A 408 36.97 -5.32 24.52
CA LYS A 408 36.76 -6.21 25.66
C LYS A 408 36.30 -7.61 25.26
N ASP A 409 35.70 -7.76 24.07
CA ASP A 409 35.20 -9.04 23.56
C ASP A 409 36.31 -9.86 22.88
N LEU A 410 37.51 -9.30 22.62
CA LEU A 410 38.63 -10.04 22.01
C LEU A 410 39.25 -11.07 22.96
N VAL A 411 39.20 -10.83 24.28
CA VAL A 411 39.81 -11.68 25.30
C VAL A 411 38.72 -12.31 26.14
N GLN A 412 38.64 -13.64 26.09
CA GLN A 412 37.67 -14.43 26.85
C GLN A 412 38.07 -14.58 28.31
N LYS A 413 39.35 -14.89 28.57
CA LYS A 413 39.84 -15.13 29.93
C LYS A 413 41.35 -14.90 30.01
N VAL A 414 41.83 -14.55 31.21
CA VAL A 414 43.25 -14.53 31.55
C VAL A 414 43.48 -15.60 32.63
N VAL A 415 44.54 -16.39 32.48
CA VAL A 415 44.89 -17.48 33.41
C VAL A 415 46.33 -17.31 33.87
N GLY A 416 46.60 -17.54 35.15
CA GLY A 416 47.94 -17.38 35.75
C GLY A 416 48.29 -15.93 36.08
N SER A 417 49.51 -15.73 36.58
CA SER A 417 50.03 -14.44 37.03
C SER A 417 51.51 -14.27 36.66
N GLY A 418 51.98 -13.02 36.67
CA GLY A 418 53.38 -12.68 36.35
C GLY A 418 53.82 -13.22 34.98
N VAL A 419 54.95 -13.91 34.96
CA VAL A 419 55.55 -14.53 33.76
C VAL A 419 54.74 -15.72 33.21
N HIS A 420 53.81 -16.28 33.99
CA HIS A 420 52.96 -17.40 33.59
C HIS A 420 51.55 -16.95 33.15
N LYS A 421 51.32 -15.64 33.02
CA LYS A 421 50.05 -15.07 32.54
C LYS A 421 49.80 -15.50 31.09
N LYS A 422 48.70 -16.20 30.85
CA LYS A 422 48.20 -16.61 29.54
C LYS A 422 46.92 -15.86 29.20
N ILE A 423 46.83 -15.36 27.98
CA ILE A 423 45.64 -14.65 27.46
C ILE A 423 44.90 -15.62 26.54
N ILE A 424 43.63 -15.88 26.83
CA ILE A 424 42.75 -16.71 26.01
C ILE A 424 41.88 -15.77 25.17
N LEU A 425 42.09 -15.82 23.84
CA LEU A 425 41.28 -15.07 22.88
C LEU A 425 39.89 -15.68 22.76
N ALA A 426 38.90 -14.84 22.45
CA ALA A 426 37.54 -15.31 22.21
C ALA A 426 37.46 -16.12 20.90
N ALA A 427 36.80 -17.28 20.93
CA ALA A 427 36.56 -18.08 19.72
C ALA A 427 35.56 -17.42 18.75
N SER A 428 34.66 -16.60 19.27
CA SER A 428 33.71 -15.80 18.49
C SER A 428 33.51 -14.44 19.15
N LEU A 429 33.34 -13.41 18.30
CA LEU A 429 32.98 -12.06 18.73
C LEU A 429 31.47 -11.87 18.90
N SER A 430 30.66 -12.76 18.32
CA SER A 430 29.20 -12.80 18.49
C SER A 430 28.84 -13.78 19.62
N LYS A 431 28.05 -13.30 20.58
CA LYS A 431 27.57 -14.12 21.71
C LYS A 431 26.30 -14.91 21.38
N ASP A 432 25.62 -14.54 20.28
CA ASP A 432 24.27 -14.99 19.93
C ASP A 432 24.28 -15.93 18.72
N VAL A 433 25.03 -17.05 18.77
CA VAL A 433 24.96 -18.12 17.73
C VAL A 433 23.93 -19.19 18.14
N ASN A 434 23.16 -18.96 19.19
CA ASN A 434 22.20 -19.94 19.66
C ASN A 434 20.99 -19.93 18.72
N TYR A 435 20.96 -20.91 17.80
CA TYR A 435 19.71 -21.56 17.43
C TYR A 435 18.89 -21.72 18.71
N HIS A 436 17.68 -21.19 18.74
CA HIS A 436 16.79 -21.38 19.87
C HIS A 436 16.36 -22.86 19.85
N SER A 437 17.22 -23.72 20.39
CA SER A 437 16.98 -25.16 20.58
C SER A 437 16.03 -25.41 21.76
N GLU A 438 15.80 -24.41 22.60
CA GLU A 438 14.81 -24.51 23.67
C GLU A 438 13.41 -24.45 23.08
N GLY A 439 12.59 -25.44 23.48
CA GLY A 439 11.23 -25.69 22.98
C GLY A 439 10.29 -24.51 23.16
N LEU A 440 10.37 -23.54 22.25
CA LEU A 440 9.37 -22.51 22.08
C LEU A 440 8.09 -23.17 21.56
N SER A 441 6.97 -22.84 22.19
CA SER A 441 5.66 -23.26 21.68
C SER A 441 5.43 -22.59 20.33
N TYR A 442 5.48 -23.36 19.25
CA TYR A 442 5.17 -22.91 17.88
C TYR A 442 3.75 -22.33 17.72
N ALA A 443 2.90 -22.44 18.75
CA ALA A 443 1.54 -21.91 18.74
C ALA A 443 1.45 -20.39 18.92
N ILE A 444 2.48 -19.74 19.49
CA ILE A 444 2.48 -18.28 19.72
C ILE A 444 3.48 -17.63 18.78
N PRO A 445 3.05 -16.69 17.90
CA PRO A 445 3.96 -15.94 17.05
C PRO A 445 5.01 -15.20 17.89
N GLN A 446 6.28 -15.41 17.58
CA GLN A 446 7.40 -14.71 18.21
C GLN A 446 8.34 -14.13 17.14
N PRO A 447 9.03 -13.01 17.42
CA PRO A 447 9.95 -12.38 16.47
C PRO A 447 11.29 -13.15 16.39
N THR A 448 11.23 -14.40 15.92
CA THR A 448 12.39 -15.28 15.68
C THR A 448 12.73 -15.35 14.19
N LEU A 449 13.95 -15.76 13.85
CA LEU A 449 14.38 -15.87 12.45
C LEU A 449 13.57 -16.92 11.69
N GLU A 450 13.17 -18.02 12.32
CA GLU A 450 12.33 -19.06 11.73
C GLU A 450 10.96 -18.51 11.33
N PHE A 451 10.34 -17.72 12.21
CA PHE A 451 9.09 -17.04 11.89
C PHE A 451 9.30 -15.99 10.77
N GLY A 452 10.41 -15.25 10.82
CA GLY A 452 10.81 -14.34 9.76
C GLY A 452 10.93 -15.01 8.39
N SER A 453 11.46 -16.24 8.34
CA SER A 453 11.54 -17.05 7.11
C SER A 453 10.15 -17.36 6.54
N LEU A 454 9.19 -17.74 7.40
CA LEU A 454 7.80 -17.96 7.00
C LEU A 454 7.15 -16.68 6.45
N CYS A 455 7.36 -15.54 7.12
CA CYS A 455 6.89 -14.25 6.62
C CYS A 455 7.46 -13.93 5.24
N LEU A 456 8.75 -14.14 5.02
CA LEU A 456 9.40 -13.84 3.75
C LEU A 456 8.90 -14.75 2.61
N LYS A 457 8.63 -16.03 2.90
CA LYS A 457 7.97 -16.93 1.94
C LYS A 457 6.58 -16.42 1.55
N ASN A 458 5.77 -15.98 2.52
CA ASN A 458 4.46 -15.39 2.25
C ASN A 458 4.59 -14.09 1.43
N ALA A 459 5.57 -13.24 1.76
CA ALA A 459 5.83 -12.00 1.02
C ALA A 459 6.20 -12.28 -0.44
N LEU A 460 7.10 -13.24 -0.70
CA LEU A 460 7.48 -13.66 -2.06
C LEU A 460 6.29 -14.23 -2.83
N PHE A 461 5.46 -15.05 -2.18
CA PHE A 461 4.27 -15.64 -2.81
C PHE A 461 3.24 -14.59 -3.25
N LEU A 462 3.08 -13.52 -2.47
CA LEU A 462 2.13 -12.44 -2.74
C LEU A 462 2.66 -11.37 -3.71
N LEU A 463 3.97 -11.34 -3.97
CA LEU A 463 4.57 -10.38 -4.89
C LEU A 463 4.24 -10.76 -6.34
N PRO A 464 3.93 -9.79 -7.21
CA PRO A 464 3.74 -10.07 -8.62
C PRO A 464 5.06 -10.54 -9.25
N ASN A 465 4.95 -11.46 -10.21
CA ASN A 465 6.07 -11.89 -11.07
C ASN A 465 6.43 -10.80 -12.09
N ASN A 466 6.70 -9.59 -11.61
CA ASN A 466 7.09 -8.48 -12.47
C ASN A 466 8.59 -8.56 -12.77
N ASN A 467 8.89 -8.34 -14.05
CA ASN A 467 10.23 -8.16 -14.56
C ASN A 467 10.79 -6.79 -14.13
N GLU A 468 12.12 -6.68 -14.19
CA GLU A 468 12.87 -5.48 -13.85
C GLU A 468 12.32 -4.22 -14.55
N PRO A 469 12.27 -3.05 -13.88
CA PRO A 469 11.76 -1.84 -14.51
C PRO A 469 12.62 -1.41 -15.72
N ASN A 470 12.02 -1.42 -16.91
CA ASN A 470 12.56 -0.81 -18.12
C ASN A 470 12.54 0.72 -18.00
N VAL A 471 13.43 1.29 -17.18
CA VAL A 471 13.70 2.73 -17.20
C VAL A 471 14.52 3.03 -18.46
N SER A 472 13.85 3.12 -19.61
CA SER A 472 14.43 3.70 -20.82
C SER A 472 14.40 5.23 -20.68
N GLN A 473 15.57 5.87 -20.73
CA GLN A 473 15.73 7.33 -20.67
C GLN A 473 15.12 8.10 -21.86
N THR A 474 14.48 7.43 -22.82
CA THR A 474 13.95 8.02 -24.06
C THR A 474 12.47 8.36 -24.05
N ALA A 475 11.72 8.14 -22.96
CA ALA A 475 10.31 8.55 -22.87
C ALA A 475 10.10 10.04 -22.48
N ILE A 476 11.15 10.86 -22.50
CA ILE A 476 11.13 12.25 -22.02
C ILE A 476 10.49 13.23 -23.03
N VAL A 477 10.21 12.82 -24.28
CA VAL A 477 9.70 13.77 -25.30
C VAL A 477 8.18 13.75 -25.51
N ASN A 478 7.45 12.68 -25.14
CA ASN A 478 6.02 12.57 -25.53
C ASN A 478 5.00 12.74 -24.39
N ALA A 479 5.41 13.12 -23.18
CA ALA A 479 4.47 13.39 -22.08
C ALA A 479 3.70 14.73 -22.22
N GLN A 480 3.97 15.54 -23.26
CA GLN A 480 3.28 16.80 -23.51
C GLN A 480 2.29 16.76 -24.69
N THR A 481 2.20 15.64 -25.41
CA THR A 481 1.31 15.52 -26.60
C THR A 481 0.66 14.15 -26.79
N ALA A 482 0.74 13.22 -25.83
CA ALA A 482 -0.05 11.98 -25.87
C ALA A 482 -1.51 12.19 -25.43
N THR A 483 -2.21 13.14 -26.05
CA THR A 483 -3.62 12.95 -26.39
C THR A 483 -3.66 12.04 -27.63
N SER A 484 -3.23 10.79 -27.49
CA SER A 484 -3.57 9.78 -28.49
C SER A 484 -5.00 9.37 -28.20
N THR A 485 -5.94 10.10 -28.80
CA THR A 485 -7.26 9.60 -29.14
C THR A 485 -7.06 8.25 -29.84
N LEU A 486 -7.27 7.15 -29.12
CA LEU A 486 -7.61 5.89 -29.76
C LEU A 486 -8.96 6.15 -30.46
N PRO A 487 -9.07 6.03 -31.79
CA PRO A 487 -10.37 6.03 -32.42
C PRO A 487 -11.08 4.77 -31.94
N LEU A 488 -12.01 4.94 -31.00
CA LEU A 488 -12.97 3.92 -30.63
C LEU A 488 -13.87 3.70 -31.86
N THR A 489 -13.46 2.79 -32.74
CA THR A 489 -14.33 2.28 -33.78
C THR A 489 -15.48 1.53 -33.10
N THR A 490 -16.70 1.85 -33.52
CA THR A 490 -17.97 1.27 -33.11
C THR A 490 -18.02 -0.24 -33.33
N SER A 491 -17.47 -1.00 -32.39
CA SER A 491 -17.71 -2.44 -32.17
C SER A 491 -17.03 -2.84 -30.86
N HIS A 492 -17.67 -2.51 -29.75
CA HIS A 492 -17.20 -2.86 -28.40
C HIS A 492 -17.34 -4.35 -28.12
N ASN A 493 -16.41 -5.16 -28.63
CA ASN A 493 -16.05 -6.42 -27.97
C ASN A 493 -14.99 -6.14 -26.90
N LEU A 494 -15.42 -5.55 -25.78
CA LEU A 494 -14.61 -5.35 -24.56
C LEU A 494 -14.49 -6.65 -23.74
N GLY A 495 -14.29 -7.77 -24.42
CA GLY A 495 -13.96 -9.06 -23.81
C GLY A 495 -12.46 -9.16 -23.55
N MET A 496 -12.09 -9.21 -22.28
CA MET A 496 -10.89 -9.88 -21.76
C MET A 496 -9.47 -9.32 -21.98
N GLN A 497 -9.23 -8.16 -22.60
CA GLN A 497 -7.84 -7.64 -22.70
C GLN A 497 -7.71 -6.14 -22.43
N HIS A 498 -7.92 -5.72 -21.17
CA HIS A 498 -7.29 -4.49 -20.68
C HIS A 498 -5.83 -4.82 -20.31
N ALA A 499 -4.92 -4.74 -21.28
CA ALA A 499 -3.49 -4.66 -20.99
C ALA A 499 -3.25 -3.37 -20.19
N THR A 500 -3.27 -3.51 -18.87
CA THR A 500 -3.22 -2.39 -17.92
C THR A 500 -1.79 -1.87 -17.92
N LEU A 501 -1.56 -0.69 -18.50
CA LEU A 501 -0.26 -0.01 -18.41
C LEU A 501 -0.06 0.42 -16.96
N ILE A 502 0.65 -0.40 -16.18
CA ILE A 502 0.93 -0.13 -14.77
C ILE A 502 1.78 1.16 -14.66
N SER A 503 1.39 2.06 -13.76
CA SER A 503 2.14 3.29 -13.52
C SER A 503 3.60 3.00 -13.13
N GLN A 504 4.53 3.81 -13.64
CA GLN A 504 5.97 3.65 -13.37
C GLN A 504 6.29 3.70 -11.87
N ALA A 505 5.53 4.47 -11.09
CA ALA A 505 5.67 4.55 -9.63
C ALA A 505 5.35 3.22 -8.96
N THR A 506 4.23 2.61 -9.33
CA THR A 506 3.81 1.30 -8.81
C THR A 506 4.82 0.21 -9.17
N ILE A 507 5.39 0.24 -10.38
CA ILE A 507 6.44 -0.71 -10.80
C ILE A 507 7.69 -0.54 -9.95
N ILE A 508 8.17 0.70 -9.74
CA ILE A 508 9.37 0.98 -8.95
C ILE A 508 9.16 0.57 -7.48
N GLU A 509 8.03 0.90 -6.86
CA GLU A 509 7.73 0.48 -5.48
C GLU A 509 7.64 -1.04 -5.35
N SER A 510 6.95 -1.72 -6.28
CA SER A 510 6.86 -3.18 -6.29
C SER A 510 8.24 -3.82 -6.45
N PHE A 511 9.12 -3.22 -7.26
CA PHE A 511 10.49 -3.71 -7.45
C PHE A 511 11.35 -3.47 -6.20
N ASN A 512 11.27 -2.27 -5.59
CA ASN A 512 11.92 -1.97 -4.30
C ASN A 512 11.49 -2.96 -3.21
N LEU A 513 10.20 -3.32 -3.17
CA LEU A 513 9.70 -4.33 -2.23
C LEU A 513 10.31 -5.71 -2.52
N LYS A 514 10.37 -6.12 -3.79
CA LYS A 514 10.93 -7.41 -4.22
C LYS A 514 12.42 -7.55 -3.86
N ILE A 515 13.24 -6.52 -4.10
CA ILE A 515 14.67 -6.54 -3.73
C ILE A 515 14.86 -6.61 -2.21
N SER A 516 14.03 -5.90 -1.42
CA SER A 516 14.10 -5.95 0.04
C SER A 516 13.73 -7.34 0.58
N VAL A 517 12.66 -7.96 0.04
CA VAL A 517 12.24 -9.31 0.43
C VAL A 517 13.29 -10.35 0.06
N LEU A 518 13.85 -10.32 -1.15
CA LEU A 518 14.91 -11.26 -1.56
C LEU A 518 16.17 -11.13 -0.70
N THR A 519 16.58 -9.89 -0.42
CA THR A 519 17.76 -9.62 0.43
C THR A 519 17.55 -10.13 1.86
N ALA A 520 16.38 -9.87 2.44
CA ALA A 520 16.02 -10.39 3.75
C ALA A 520 15.93 -11.92 3.76
N SER A 521 15.43 -12.54 2.68
CA SER A 521 15.35 -14.00 2.53
C SER A 521 16.73 -14.64 2.47
N ALA A 522 17.67 -14.05 1.73
CA ALA A 522 19.06 -14.50 1.72
C ALA A 522 19.69 -14.40 3.12
N TYR A 523 19.55 -13.24 3.79
CA TYR A 523 20.09 -13.04 5.13
C TYR A 523 19.53 -14.03 6.17
N VAL A 524 18.20 -14.18 6.23
CA VAL A 524 17.55 -15.08 7.19
C VAL A 524 17.94 -16.53 6.92
N SER A 525 17.97 -16.97 5.66
CA SER A 525 18.38 -18.34 5.30
C SER A 525 19.84 -18.60 5.68
N LEU A 526 20.72 -17.63 5.47
CA LEU A 526 22.13 -17.69 5.87
C LEU A 526 22.27 -17.87 7.39
N CYS A 527 21.55 -17.07 8.18
CA CYS A 527 21.57 -17.15 9.63
C CYS A 527 20.96 -18.47 10.17
N LEU A 528 20.00 -19.05 9.45
CA LEU A 528 19.38 -20.35 9.78
C LEU A 528 20.18 -21.56 9.25
N GLY A 529 21.34 -21.34 8.62
CA GLY A 529 22.21 -22.40 8.11
C GLY A 529 21.75 -23.06 6.80
N ASP A 530 20.71 -22.54 6.15
CA ASP A 530 20.29 -22.99 4.81
C ASP A 530 21.08 -22.23 3.74
N TYR A 531 22.34 -22.64 3.57
CA TYR A 531 23.29 -21.99 2.66
C TYR A 531 22.90 -22.13 1.18
N ILE A 532 22.20 -23.20 0.82
CA ILE A 532 21.75 -23.43 -0.56
C ILE A 532 20.67 -22.41 -0.91
N LEU A 533 19.64 -22.29 -0.06
CA LEU A 533 18.55 -21.33 -0.28
C LEU A 533 19.03 -19.88 -0.18
N SER A 534 19.94 -19.59 0.76
CA SER A 534 20.60 -18.28 0.86
C SER A 534 21.30 -17.89 -0.45
N LEU A 535 22.10 -18.82 -1.01
CA LEU A 535 22.81 -18.61 -2.26
C LEU A 535 21.86 -18.42 -3.45
N GLU A 536 20.75 -19.18 -3.49
CA GLU A 536 19.72 -19.04 -4.52
C GLU A 536 19.12 -17.63 -4.49
N HIS A 537 18.64 -17.18 -3.33
CA HIS A 537 18.07 -15.83 -3.18
C HIS A 537 19.08 -14.73 -3.52
N ALA A 538 20.34 -14.88 -3.10
CA ALA A 538 21.40 -13.92 -3.42
C ALA A 538 21.70 -13.87 -4.93
N LYS A 539 21.75 -15.03 -5.61
CA LYS A 539 21.92 -15.10 -7.08
C LYS A 539 20.73 -14.47 -7.81
N THR A 540 19.49 -14.75 -7.38
CA THR A 540 18.30 -14.11 -7.94
C THR A 540 18.37 -12.59 -7.76
N LEU A 541 18.75 -12.10 -6.59
CA LEU A 541 18.92 -10.66 -6.33
C LEU A 541 19.97 -10.02 -7.25
N LEU A 542 21.14 -10.67 -7.39
CA LEU A 542 22.24 -10.17 -8.22
C LEU A 542 21.99 -10.32 -9.72
N SER A 543 20.97 -11.06 -10.14
CA SER A 543 20.59 -11.17 -11.56
C SER A 543 19.93 -9.91 -12.13
N PHE A 544 19.48 -8.98 -11.26
CA PHE A 544 18.90 -7.70 -11.69
C PHE A 544 19.99 -6.71 -12.10
N ASN A 545 19.79 -6.01 -13.23
CA ASN A 545 20.77 -5.07 -13.78
C ASN A 545 20.84 -3.73 -13.01
N LYS A 546 19.71 -3.25 -12.49
CA LYS A 546 19.51 -1.96 -11.81
C LYS A 546 19.26 -2.18 -10.32
N LEU A 547 20.26 -2.71 -9.64
CA LEU A 547 20.22 -2.94 -8.20
C LEU A 547 20.90 -1.77 -7.44
N PRO A 548 20.26 -1.17 -6.42
CA PRO A 548 20.92 -0.17 -5.58
C PRO A 548 22.19 -0.72 -4.92
N GLY A 549 23.19 0.14 -4.71
CA GLY A 549 24.53 -0.29 -4.29
C GLY A 549 24.57 -1.04 -2.95
N ALA A 550 23.71 -0.68 -1.99
CA ALA A 550 23.63 -1.39 -0.70
C ALA A 550 23.19 -2.86 -0.89
N TYR A 551 22.21 -3.11 -1.77
CA TYR A 551 21.76 -4.47 -2.05
C TYR A 551 22.76 -5.25 -2.91
N LYS A 552 23.49 -4.59 -3.80
CA LYS A 552 24.60 -5.20 -4.54
C LYS A 552 25.69 -5.68 -3.59
N LEU A 553 26.07 -4.84 -2.63
CA LEU A 553 27.02 -5.20 -1.57
C LEU A 553 26.53 -6.40 -0.76
N LEU A 554 25.30 -6.34 -0.24
CA LEU A 554 24.71 -7.42 0.58
C LEU A 554 24.57 -8.74 -0.19
N GLY A 555 24.07 -8.70 -1.44
CA GLY A 555 23.93 -9.89 -2.27
C GLY A 555 25.27 -10.60 -2.51
N ASN A 556 26.34 -9.86 -2.79
CA ASN A 556 27.67 -10.42 -2.95
C ASN A 556 28.22 -11.02 -1.65
N LEU A 557 28.06 -10.32 -0.52
CA LEU A 557 28.48 -10.82 0.79
C LEU A 557 27.76 -12.12 1.17
N TYR A 558 26.43 -12.16 1.04
CA TYR A 558 25.64 -13.35 1.38
C TYR A 558 25.92 -14.53 0.44
N ALA A 559 26.11 -14.28 -0.86
CA ALA A 559 26.52 -15.32 -1.80
C ALA A 559 27.90 -15.89 -1.45
N ALA A 560 28.88 -15.02 -1.18
CA ALA A 560 30.23 -15.43 -0.82
C ALA A 560 30.26 -16.23 0.48
N GLU A 561 29.56 -15.76 1.52
CA GLU A 561 29.50 -16.45 2.82
C GLU A 561 28.82 -17.82 2.69
N SER A 562 27.72 -17.91 1.94
CA SER A 562 27.04 -19.18 1.66
C SER A 562 27.98 -20.17 0.95
N LEU A 563 28.73 -19.72 -0.06
CA LEU A 563 29.69 -20.55 -0.78
C LEU A 563 30.87 -21.01 0.12
N ILE A 564 31.34 -20.15 1.02
CA ILE A 564 32.38 -20.52 2.01
C ILE A 564 31.89 -21.65 2.91
N PHE A 565 30.67 -21.54 3.45
CA PHE A 565 30.09 -22.61 4.29
C PHE A 565 29.79 -23.90 3.52
N MET A 566 29.66 -23.82 2.19
CA MET A 566 29.54 -24.98 1.29
C MET A 566 30.90 -25.52 0.79
N ASP A 567 32.02 -25.04 1.33
CA ASP A 567 33.40 -25.40 0.94
C ASP A 567 33.75 -25.05 -0.54
N LYS A 568 33.06 -24.07 -1.11
CA LYS A 568 33.25 -23.58 -2.49
C LYS A 568 34.00 -22.24 -2.50
N ILE A 569 35.14 -22.20 -1.83
CA ILE A 569 35.89 -20.95 -1.57
C ILE A 569 36.30 -20.25 -2.86
N SER A 570 36.70 -21.00 -3.91
CA SER A 570 37.11 -20.41 -5.20
C SER A 570 35.98 -19.63 -5.87
N GLU A 571 34.74 -20.13 -5.81
CA GLU A 571 33.57 -19.41 -6.33
C GLU A 571 33.25 -18.19 -5.46
N ALA A 572 33.42 -18.29 -4.14
CA ALA A 572 33.17 -17.18 -3.21
C ALA A 572 34.08 -15.96 -3.48
N LEU A 573 35.33 -16.19 -3.89
CA LEU A 573 36.29 -15.11 -4.20
C LEU A 573 35.81 -14.22 -5.34
N GLU A 574 35.05 -14.75 -6.31
CA GLU A 574 34.54 -13.97 -7.44
C GLU A 574 33.48 -12.96 -7.01
N TYR A 575 32.66 -13.30 -6.01
CA TYR A 575 31.69 -12.36 -5.41
C TYR A 575 32.37 -11.29 -4.54
N LEU A 576 33.50 -11.60 -3.91
CA LEU A 576 34.20 -10.67 -3.01
C LEU A 576 35.11 -9.67 -3.76
N LYS A 577 35.50 -9.96 -5.01
CA LYS A 577 36.25 -9.05 -5.90
C LYS A 577 35.34 -8.06 -6.61
N LEU A 578 34.44 -7.40 -5.88
CA LEU A 578 33.55 -6.41 -6.48
C LEU A 578 34.32 -5.12 -6.81
N GLU A 579 34.60 -4.90 -8.10
CA GLU A 579 35.40 -3.74 -8.55
C GLU A 579 34.58 -2.43 -8.63
N ASN A 580 33.27 -2.52 -8.88
CA ASN A 580 32.42 -1.36 -9.20
C ASN A 580 31.24 -1.20 -8.22
N LEU A 581 31.53 -0.71 -7.01
CA LEU A 581 30.54 -0.20 -6.05
C LEU A 581 30.55 1.33 -6.10
N GLN A 582 29.50 1.94 -6.65
CA GLN A 582 29.42 3.39 -6.89
C GLN A 582 28.68 4.15 -5.78
N ASP A 583 27.69 3.51 -5.17
CA ASP A 583 26.82 4.09 -4.15
C ASP A 583 26.45 3.06 -3.06
N LEU A 584 25.74 3.52 -2.03
CA LEU A 584 25.12 2.69 -1.00
C LEU A 584 23.65 3.05 -0.80
N HIS A 585 22.94 3.35 -1.89
CA HIS A 585 21.51 3.60 -1.84
C HIS A 585 20.74 2.33 -1.45
N THR A 586 19.68 2.51 -0.68
CA THR A 586 18.82 1.44 -0.15
C THR A 586 17.47 1.33 -0.85
N PHE A 587 17.27 2.10 -1.92
CA PHE A 587 16.08 2.09 -2.77
C PHE A 587 16.40 2.73 -4.12
N ILE A 588 15.59 2.41 -5.12
CA ILE A 588 15.58 3.13 -6.41
C ILE A 588 14.68 4.34 -6.27
N SER A 589 15.24 5.52 -6.52
CA SER A 589 14.50 6.79 -6.47
C SER A 589 13.53 6.93 -7.65
N MET A 590 12.42 7.61 -7.38
CA MET A 590 11.46 8.01 -8.40
C MET A 590 12.05 9.14 -9.27
N PRO A 591 11.98 9.06 -10.61
CA PRO A 591 12.36 10.18 -11.47
C PRO A 591 11.32 11.29 -11.35
N GLU A 592 11.66 12.40 -10.71
CA GLU A 592 10.80 13.59 -10.71
C GLU A 592 11.00 14.39 -12.01
N ILE A 593 9.89 14.78 -12.64
CA ILE A 593 9.91 15.79 -13.70
C ILE A 593 10.26 17.12 -13.03
N GLN A 594 11.50 17.57 -13.19
CA GLN A 594 12.03 18.85 -12.69
C GLN A 594 10.97 19.98 -12.78
N GLU A 595 10.66 20.63 -11.66
CA GLU A 595 9.96 21.92 -11.65
C GLU A 595 10.97 22.98 -12.13
N LYS A 596 10.63 23.70 -13.21
CA LYS A 596 11.45 24.76 -13.82
C LYS A 596 11.32 26.11 -13.08
N ASP A 597 10.81 26.09 -11.85
CA ASP A 597 10.62 27.30 -11.06
C ASP A 597 11.79 27.47 -10.08
N LYS A 598 12.44 28.65 -10.17
CA LYS A 598 13.64 29.07 -9.43
C LYS A 598 13.40 29.27 -7.93
N GLU A 599 12.80 28.32 -7.24
CA GLU A 599 12.98 28.20 -5.79
C GLU A 599 14.04 27.13 -5.55
N LYS A 600 14.93 27.36 -4.59
CA LYS A 600 15.97 26.40 -4.20
C LYS A 600 15.29 25.12 -3.70
N VAL A 601 14.95 24.21 -4.59
CA VAL A 601 14.44 22.88 -4.25
C VAL A 601 15.65 22.09 -3.78
N GLU A 602 15.86 22.06 -2.47
CA GLU A 602 16.61 20.95 -1.85
C GLU A 602 16.03 19.66 -2.44
N GLU A 603 16.88 18.81 -3.01
CA GLU A 603 16.47 17.49 -3.48
C GLU A 603 15.52 16.89 -2.43
N VAL A 604 14.28 16.63 -2.83
CA VAL A 604 13.26 16.01 -1.96
C VAL A 604 13.60 14.52 -1.83
N MET A 605 14.82 14.23 -1.39
CA MET A 605 15.18 12.94 -0.86
C MET A 605 14.53 12.88 0.52
N ALA A 606 13.42 12.13 0.63
CA ALA A 606 12.94 11.67 1.91
C ALA A 606 14.08 10.89 2.58
N LYS A 607 14.90 11.58 3.38
CA LYS A 607 16.01 10.96 4.10
C LYS A 607 15.41 9.87 4.98
N PRO A 608 15.86 8.61 4.87
CA PRO A 608 15.31 7.54 5.66
C PRO A 608 15.42 7.91 7.15
N THR A 609 14.34 7.70 7.92
CA THR A 609 14.27 8.06 9.34
C THR A 609 15.42 7.46 10.16
N LYS A 610 15.95 6.32 9.70
CA LYS A 610 17.16 5.70 10.21
C LYS A 610 18.03 5.27 9.03
N ALA A 611 19.28 5.73 9.00
CA ALA A 611 20.25 5.33 7.99
C ALA A 611 20.67 3.87 8.19
N TRP A 612 20.77 3.13 7.08
CA TRP A 612 21.45 1.84 7.04
C TRP A 612 22.97 2.06 7.16
N TYR A 613 23.70 1.06 7.66
CA TYR A 613 25.15 1.15 7.86
C TYR A 613 25.82 -0.08 7.21
N PRO A 614 26.91 0.08 6.45
CA PRO A 614 27.75 1.28 6.29
C PRO A 614 27.12 2.42 5.48
N THR A 615 27.55 3.66 5.76
CA THR A 615 27.06 4.87 5.08
C THR A 615 28.00 5.42 4.01
N THR A 616 29.27 4.99 3.99
CA THR A 616 30.28 5.44 3.02
C THR A 616 30.73 4.27 2.14
N VAL A 617 30.94 4.54 0.85
CA VAL A 617 31.39 3.53 -0.14
C VAL A 617 32.75 2.96 0.25
N SER A 618 33.66 3.78 0.79
CA SER A 618 34.95 3.37 1.36
C SER A 618 34.79 2.27 2.42
N THR A 619 33.90 2.48 3.39
CA THR A 619 33.59 1.49 4.44
C THR A 619 32.99 0.23 3.82
N GLY A 620 32.08 0.35 2.85
CA GLY A 620 31.52 -0.79 2.12
C GLY A 620 32.58 -1.64 1.40
N ILE A 621 33.55 -0.99 0.73
CA ILE A 621 34.69 -1.65 0.08
C ILE A 621 35.60 -2.30 1.11
N ALA A 622 35.87 -1.64 2.25
CA ALA A 622 36.65 -2.23 3.34
C ALA A 622 36.00 -3.51 3.88
N VAL A 623 34.66 -3.53 3.98
CA VAL A 623 33.89 -4.73 4.37
C VAL A 623 34.11 -5.88 3.40
N LEU A 624 34.04 -5.64 2.09
CA LEU A 624 34.31 -6.67 1.08
C LEU A 624 35.75 -7.18 1.17
N ARG A 625 36.73 -6.27 1.31
CA ARG A 625 38.15 -6.62 1.32
C ARG A 625 38.57 -7.42 2.54
N TYR A 626 38.06 -7.13 3.74
CA TYR A 626 38.42 -7.96 4.89
C TYR A 626 37.75 -9.34 4.80
N ASN A 627 36.54 -9.45 4.24
CA ASN A 627 35.92 -10.75 3.97
C ASN A 627 36.71 -11.53 2.91
N LEU A 628 37.25 -10.85 1.89
CA LEU A 628 38.18 -11.44 0.92
C LEU A 628 39.45 -11.98 1.61
N ALA A 629 40.04 -11.21 2.54
CA ALA A 629 41.16 -11.69 3.35
C ALA A 629 40.76 -12.91 4.18
N GLY A 630 39.56 -12.92 4.79
CA GLY A 630 39.01 -14.06 5.50
C GLY A 630 38.91 -15.32 4.62
N ALA A 631 38.39 -15.19 3.40
CA ALA A 631 38.31 -16.30 2.45
C ALA A 631 39.69 -16.87 2.08
N TYR A 632 40.69 -16.02 1.85
CA TYR A 632 42.08 -16.47 1.63
C TYR A 632 42.67 -17.17 2.84
N ALA A 633 42.38 -16.69 4.06
CA ALA A 633 42.84 -17.33 5.29
C ALA A 633 42.24 -18.73 5.45
N ILE A 634 40.95 -18.91 5.16
CA ILE A 634 40.27 -20.22 5.18
C ILE A 634 40.88 -21.17 4.14
N ARG A 635 41.23 -20.63 2.96
CA ARG A 635 41.92 -21.39 1.90
C ARG A 635 43.37 -21.77 2.25
N GLY A 636 43.94 -21.22 3.33
CA GLY A 636 45.33 -21.45 3.75
C GLY A 636 46.34 -20.49 3.12
N GLU A 637 45.91 -19.51 2.33
CA GLU A 637 46.78 -18.49 1.70
C GLU A 637 47.01 -17.31 2.67
N LEU A 638 47.67 -17.61 3.80
CA LEU A 638 47.83 -16.68 4.93
C LEU A 638 48.61 -15.41 4.57
N ASP A 639 49.66 -15.51 3.75
CA ASP A 639 50.46 -14.34 3.35
C ASP A 639 49.63 -13.33 2.54
N LYS A 640 48.84 -13.82 1.58
CA LYS A 640 47.94 -12.97 0.78
C LYS A 640 46.84 -12.37 1.63
N SER A 641 46.28 -13.17 2.55
CA SER A 641 45.30 -12.69 3.52
C SER A 641 45.85 -11.54 4.36
N GLY A 642 47.06 -11.70 4.90
CA GLY A 642 47.74 -10.67 5.68
C GLY A 642 48.01 -9.39 4.90
N GLU A 643 48.43 -9.49 3.63
CA GLU A 643 48.68 -8.33 2.78
C GLU A 643 47.40 -7.53 2.48
N ILE A 644 46.31 -8.21 2.12
CA ILE A 644 45.00 -7.56 1.91
C ILE A 644 44.53 -6.90 3.21
N LEU A 645 44.70 -7.55 4.35
CA LEU A 645 44.28 -7.01 5.63
C LEU A 645 45.08 -5.78 6.05
N LYS A 646 46.39 -5.73 5.76
CA LYS A 646 47.23 -4.53 5.92
C LYS A 646 46.70 -3.38 5.09
N GLN A 647 46.35 -3.62 3.82
CA GLN A 647 45.77 -2.58 2.96
C GLN A 647 44.45 -2.03 3.53
N VAL A 648 43.58 -2.90 4.06
CA VAL A 648 42.35 -2.48 4.75
C VAL A 648 42.67 -1.63 5.98
N TRP A 649 43.65 -2.05 6.78
CA TRP A 649 44.05 -1.31 7.99
C TRP A 649 44.61 0.08 7.67
N MET A 650 45.45 0.19 6.63
CA MET A 650 46.01 1.48 6.19
C MET A 650 44.93 2.42 5.64
N SER A 651 43.84 1.89 5.08
CA SER A 651 42.74 2.72 4.57
C SER A 651 41.89 3.39 5.66
N LYS A 652 42.01 2.94 6.92
CA LYS A 652 41.27 3.43 8.09
C LYS A 652 41.51 4.90 8.41
N GLU A 653 42.64 5.47 7.99
CA GLU A 653 42.98 6.87 8.29
C GLU A 653 42.13 7.88 7.47
N SER A 654 41.41 7.41 6.45
CA SER A 654 40.42 8.17 5.67
C SER A 654 39.00 8.04 6.25
N ASP A 655 37.96 8.61 5.63
CA ASP A 655 36.53 8.51 6.00
C ASP A 655 35.97 7.06 5.83
N CYS A 656 36.67 6.09 6.41
CA CYS A 656 36.56 4.65 6.22
C CYS A 656 36.61 3.98 7.59
N ASP A 657 35.45 3.52 8.05
CA ASP A 657 35.38 2.74 9.28
C ASP A 657 35.77 1.29 9.03
N ILE A 658 36.36 0.62 10.02
CA ILE A 658 36.66 -0.81 9.95
C ILE A 658 36.06 -1.54 11.15
N PRO A 659 35.53 -2.76 10.96
CA PRO A 659 34.92 -3.52 12.04
C PRO A 659 35.97 -4.21 12.93
N ILE A 660 35.59 -4.53 14.17
CA ILE A 660 36.47 -5.20 15.16
C ILE A 660 37.01 -6.55 14.65
N GLN A 661 36.27 -7.21 13.76
CA GLN A 661 36.60 -8.47 13.09
C GLN A 661 37.95 -8.40 12.36
N VAL A 662 38.35 -7.22 11.85
CA VAL A 662 39.67 -7.02 11.22
C VAL A 662 40.81 -7.31 12.18
N ILE A 663 40.69 -6.89 13.45
CA ILE A 663 41.71 -7.14 14.48
C ILE A 663 41.74 -8.63 14.83
N MET A 664 40.57 -9.27 14.91
CA MET A 664 40.47 -10.70 15.19
C MET A 664 41.10 -11.53 14.08
N LEU A 665 40.86 -11.17 12.82
CA LEU A 665 41.47 -11.85 11.67
C LEU A 665 42.99 -11.64 11.64
N ALA A 666 43.48 -10.44 11.97
CA ALA A 666 44.92 -10.19 12.08
C ALA A 666 45.58 -11.08 13.14
N LEU A 667 44.97 -11.19 14.33
CA LEU A 667 45.44 -12.09 15.38
C LEU A 667 45.45 -13.55 14.92
N TYR A 668 44.41 -13.99 14.22
CA TYR A 668 44.34 -15.35 13.67
C TYR A 668 45.49 -15.62 12.70
N ILE A 669 45.72 -14.73 11.73
CA ILE A 669 46.76 -14.89 10.71
C ILE A 669 48.15 -14.93 11.36
N GLU A 670 48.47 -13.97 12.22
CA GLU A 670 49.78 -13.91 12.88
C GLU A 670 50.05 -15.13 13.77
N LEU A 671 49.02 -15.66 14.45
CA LEU A 671 49.15 -16.89 15.23
C LEU A 671 49.36 -18.12 14.36
N GLN A 672 48.64 -18.24 13.24
CA GLN A 672 48.82 -19.35 12.28
C GLN A 672 50.19 -19.32 11.62
N LEU A 673 50.76 -18.13 11.39
CA LEU A 673 52.12 -17.95 10.88
C LEU A 673 53.21 -18.18 11.95
N GLY A 674 52.84 -18.38 13.22
CA GLY A 674 53.78 -18.58 14.32
C GLY A 674 54.36 -17.30 14.93
N HIS A 675 53.87 -16.12 14.54
CA HIS A 675 54.32 -14.81 15.02
C HIS A 675 53.66 -14.44 16.36
N ALA A 676 53.98 -15.21 17.40
CA ALA A 676 53.38 -15.04 18.73
C ALA A 676 53.69 -13.67 19.36
N ASP A 677 54.88 -13.10 19.12
CA ASP A 677 55.25 -11.81 19.71
C ASP A 677 54.56 -10.62 19.04
N THR A 678 54.35 -10.67 17.72
CA THR A 678 53.51 -9.71 16.99
C THR A 678 52.08 -9.76 17.52
N SER A 679 51.53 -10.96 17.71
CA SER A 679 50.19 -11.15 18.27
C SER A 679 50.05 -10.54 19.67
N LYS A 680 51.06 -10.73 20.54
CA LYS A 680 51.09 -10.08 21.88
C LYS A 680 51.12 -8.55 21.75
N SER A 681 51.88 -8.00 20.80
CA SER A 681 51.94 -6.55 20.56
C SER A 681 50.58 -5.98 20.16
N ILE A 682 49.87 -6.64 19.23
CA ILE A 682 48.51 -6.26 18.80
C ILE A 682 47.56 -6.26 20.00
N ILE A 683 47.58 -7.30 20.84
CA ILE A 683 46.76 -7.36 22.06
C ILE A 683 47.11 -6.21 23.01
N LYS A 684 48.40 -5.93 23.25
CA LYS A 684 48.84 -4.84 24.14
C LYS A 684 48.47 -3.45 23.63
N GLN A 685 48.39 -3.27 22.31
CA GLN A 685 47.97 -2.02 21.67
C GLN A 685 46.46 -1.82 21.78
N HIS A 686 45.66 -2.86 21.54
CA HIS A 686 44.21 -2.76 21.49
C HIS A 686 43.52 -3.01 22.84
N CYS A 687 44.14 -3.77 23.73
CA CYS A 687 43.64 -4.09 25.06
C CYS A 687 44.68 -3.69 26.13
N PRO A 688 44.84 -2.38 26.40
CA PRO A 688 45.87 -1.88 27.31
C PRO A 688 45.76 -2.44 28.73
N GLN A 689 44.57 -2.87 29.14
CA GLN A 689 44.34 -3.55 30.43
C GLN A 689 45.12 -4.87 30.58
N TYR A 690 45.64 -5.44 29.49
CA TYR A 690 46.42 -6.67 29.52
C TYR A 690 47.92 -6.46 29.30
N ARG A 691 48.39 -5.21 29.25
CA ARG A 691 49.83 -4.88 29.14
C ARG A 691 50.68 -5.57 30.19
#